data_AF-A0A256YDS2-F1
#
_entry.id   AF-A0A256YDS2-F1
#
_cell.length_a   1.000
_cell.length_b   1.000
_cell.length_c   1.000
_cell.angle_alpha   90.00
_cell.angle_beta   90.00
_cell.angle_gamma   90.00
#
_symmetry.space_group_name_H-M   'P 1'
#
loop_
_entity.id
_entity.type
_entity.pdbx_description
1 polymer ?
#
loop_
_entity_poly.entity_id
_entity_poly.type
_entity_poly.pdbx_seq_one_letter_code
_entity_poly.pdbx_strand_id
1 'polypeptide(L)'
;MSIVEKKVRALAISDEKDLGDTRNTYYKNIYIYTKRLEKPLVGCYFKEAMVFVREDGIHRIYVKSVRGIRNLYRNDKFIIPIHGSLESIIATDTNIALMIKETLRTKAFLVLKGRDIVYELRELSKGLLTKKKYYLTSMDLGFSGSTILGVGVLTNGKHESKVLIQGSDDSFRMKEYNEIIVLGWSGLWYAYLIPEKEDAKIIVHLATGETKKYTIPLDIIGKNFIKPHTMFYYDHQNHILGLNNGSEVKIIDLDNKVIQWQKIFGLETNTPLHGVVYDRIVIFSDNKVFVVNITNGSIIFEKEYRDKVVSASLSEKYLVVSTTDRIYVYQRRRDLFEEYGKYLIFGSVIGVNACGDDLLITYMTPGNIIKTTYVNFNEKMEIRLKKVSLVTNTGVELPIGDFKWDIRLLEKTSPLLDVIKKGDNIAFIDKGSEPGEYRISFVLSTPNYLPVICDLDVKVEGIKSIIKKIKLISQPEYSEKGVYIPLTIDTTAGIDELYVVLTSRDNSVFASTNVSYNIKKGENTIPLYITWAKSGLHEVELKIIGWSKRNRLYERFNTTIKFERDIPPLYSRIHTDGLYIWSPYDLDNVEIRIRNEHTETALTSSLSKGWNELEPPTTLPEEIIIYLPTKVRCIVRRDKSWIEFLK
;
A
#
# COMPACT_ATOMS: atom_id res chain seq x y z
N MET A 1 7.74 -2.01 -28.80
CA MET A 1 6.96 -1.63 -27.60
C MET A 1 7.83 -1.85 -26.38
N SER A 2 8.12 -0.81 -25.62
CA SER A 2 8.87 -0.95 -24.35
C SER A 2 7.94 -1.55 -23.29
N ILE A 3 8.36 -2.65 -22.67
CA ILE A 3 7.68 -3.18 -21.47
C ILE A 3 7.95 -2.15 -20.36
N VAL A 4 6.92 -1.41 -19.96
CA VAL A 4 7.01 -0.49 -18.82
C VAL A 4 7.04 -1.34 -17.55
N GLU A 5 8.22 -1.65 -17.06
CA GLU A 5 8.43 -2.29 -15.75
C GLU A 5 8.40 -1.22 -14.66
N LYS A 6 7.54 -1.38 -13.65
CA LYS A 6 7.53 -0.52 -12.46
C LYS A 6 8.59 -1.04 -11.49
N LYS A 7 9.60 -0.22 -11.22
CA LYS A 7 10.63 -0.49 -10.21
C LYS A 7 10.12 -0.07 -8.83
N VAL A 8 9.97 -1.04 -7.94
CA VAL A 8 9.60 -0.85 -6.54
C VAL A 8 10.85 -1.05 -5.68
N ARG A 9 11.07 -0.21 -4.68
CA ARG A 9 12.26 -0.24 -3.83
C ARG A 9 11.85 -0.40 -2.38
N ALA A 10 12.08 -1.56 -1.79
CA ALA A 10 11.98 -1.74 -0.35
C ALA A 10 13.29 -1.27 0.28
N LEU A 11 13.20 -0.32 1.21
CA LEU A 11 14.35 0.27 1.87
C LEU A 11 14.67 -0.48 3.14
N ALA A 12 15.93 -0.85 3.35
CA ALA A 12 16.35 -1.53 4.55
C ALA A 12 16.14 -0.61 5.75
N ILE A 13 15.54 -1.17 6.78
CA ILE A 13 15.44 -0.58 8.10
C ILE A 13 16.65 -1.08 8.88
N SER A 14 17.36 -0.15 9.48
CA SER A 14 18.26 -0.48 10.55
C SER A 14 17.64 0.02 11.85
N ASP A 15 17.07 -0.90 12.62
CA ASP A 15 16.70 -0.67 14.01
C ASP A 15 17.95 -0.75 14.93
N GLU A 16 19.09 -1.19 14.39
CA GLU A 16 20.35 -1.50 15.08
C GLU A 16 21.60 -1.01 14.31
N LYS A 17 21.54 0.11 13.56
CA LYS A 17 22.79 0.70 13.05
C LYS A 17 23.45 1.41 14.21
N ASP A 18 24.54 0.83 14.69
CA ASP A 18 25.56 1.59 15.39
C ASP A 18 25.92 2.77 14.48
N LEU A 19 25.51 3.97 14.90
CA LEU A 19 25.96 5.21 14.30
C LEU A 19 27.46 5.32 14.61
N GLY A 20 28.29 4.66 13.80
CA GLY A 20 29.74 4.55 13.98
C GLY A 20 30.19 3.11 14.27
N ASP A 21 31.16 2.63 13.51
CA ASP A 21 31.80 1.32 13.64
C ASP A 21 32.26 1.07 15.09
N THR A 22 31.58 0.19 15.83
CA THR A 22 32.10 -0.36 17.09
C THR A 22 32.05 -1.88 17.12
N ARG A 23 33.14 -2.47 16.68
CA ARG A 23 33.48 -3.86 17.02
C ARG A 23 33.50 -4.00 18.56
N ASN A 24 32.56 -4.78 19.09
CA ASN A 24 32.41 -5.31 20.46
C ASN A 24 31.38 -4.64 21.40
N THR A 25 30.09 -4.97 21.22
CA THR A 25 29.10 -4.87 22.30
C THR A 25 29.27 -6.03 23.30
N TYR A 26 29.93 -5.76 24.43
CA TYR A 26 29.88 -6.62 25.62
C TYR A 26 28.66 -6.26 26.47
N TYR A 27 27.73 -7.20 26.68
CA TYR A 27 26.66 -7.09 27.67
C TYR A 27 27.26 -6.83 29.07
N LYS A 28 26.88 -5.73 29.73
CA LYS A 28 27.26 -5.43 31.14
C LYS A 28 26.00 -5.25 31.98
N ASN A 29 25.95 -5.92 33.13
CA ASN A 29 24.83 -5.89 34.06
C ASN A 29 24.70 -4.52 34.74
N ILE A 30 23.45 -4.05 34.90
CA ILE A 30 23.10 -2.80 35.57
C ILE A 30 22.40 -3.18 36.88
N TYR A 31 22.84 -2.59 37.99
CA TYR A 31 22.28 -2.86 39.32
C TYR A 31 21.41 -1.70 39.79
N ILE A 32 20.16 -2.00 40.16
CA ILE A 32 19.17 -1.03 40.63
C ILE A 32 18.96 -1.20 42.14
N TYR A 33 19.11 -0.11 42.90
CA TYR A 33 18.82 -0.08 44.35
C TYR A 33 17.56 0.74 44.63
N THR A 34 16.54 0.09 45.18
CA THR A 34 15.31 0.75 45.62
C THR A 34 15.35 1.01 47.13
N LYS A 35 14.71 2.09 47.59
CA LYS A 35 14.64 2.51 49.01
C LYS A 35 14.06 1.44 49.95
N ARG A 36 13.47 0.37 49.43
CA ARG A 36 12.77 -0.67 50.18
C ARG A 36 13.47 -2.04 50.16
N LEU A 37 14.57 -2.20 49.43
CA LEU A 37 15.25 -3.48 49.27
C LEU A 37 16.75 -3.33 49.57
N GLU A 38 17.29 -4.26 50.35
CA GLU A 38 18.72 -4.29 50.71
C GLU A 38 19.60 -4.96 49.64
N LYS A 39 19.01 -5.59 48.61
CA LYS A 39 19.73 -6.29 47.54
C LYS A 39 19.44 -5.66 46.16
N PRO A 40 20.44 -5.59 45.26
CA PRO A 40 20.29 -5.01 43.94
C PRO A 40 19.45 -5.88 42.99
N LEU A 41 18.65 -5.23 42.13
CA LEU A 41 17.96 -5.89 41.02
C LEU A 41 18.82 -5.83 39.74
N VAL A 42 18.82 -6.91 38.96
CA VAL A 42 19.54 -7.01 37.67
C VAL A 42 18.57 -6.77 36.51
N GLY A 43 18.87 -5.77 35.67
CA GLY A 43 18.20 -5.54 34.38
C GLY A 43 17.56 -4.15 34.22
N CYS A 44 17.71 -3.57 33.02
CA CYS A 44 16.91 -2.43 32.56
C CYS A 44 15.99 -2.90 31.42
N TYR A 45 14.68 -2.77 31.59
CA TYR A 45 13.74 -2.87 30.46
C TYR A 45 13.74 -1.54 29.71
N PHE A 46 13.95 -1.56 28.38
CA PHE A 46 13.98 -0.38 27.50
C PHE A 46 12.76 0.57 27.61
N LYS A 47 11.66 0.12 28.23
CA LYS A 47 10.48 0.96 28.50
C LYS A 47 10.67 1.96 29.65
N GLU A 48 11.61 1.70 30.56
CA GLU A 48 11.77 2.42 31.82
C GLU A 48 13.12 3.15 31.90
N ALA A 49 14.03 2.93 30.96
CA ALA A 49 15.30 3.64 30.90
C ALA A 49 15.82 3.83 29.47
N MET A 50 16.39 5.00 29.18
CA MET A 50 17.11 5.32 27.96
C MET A 50 18.61 5.22 28.23
N VAL A 51 19.34 4.44 27.44
CA VAL A 51 20.78 4.20 27.63
C VAL A 51 21.56 4.94 26.54
N PHE A 52 22.56 5.72 26.94
CA PHE A 52 23.48 6.39 26.01
C PHE A 52 24.77 5.58 25.89
N VAL A 53 25.20 5.31 24.66
CA VAL A 53 26.37 4.51 24.32
C VAL A 53 27.30 5.37 23.45
N ARG A 54 28.62 5.26 23.67
CA ARG A 54 29.66 5.82 22.78
C ARG A 54 30.59 4.72 22.31
N GLU A 55 31.51 5.04 21.41
CA GLU A 55 32.37 4.05 20.75
C GLU A 55 33.25 3.21 21.72
N ASP A 56 33.51 3.70 22.93
CA ASP A 56 34.25 3.01 24.01
C ASP A 56 33.35 2.28 25.03
N GLY A 57 32.04 2.18 24.77
CA GLY A 57 31.06 1.37 25.49
C GLY A 57 29.81 2.13 25.97
N ILE A 58 28.93 1.43 26.70
CA ILE A 58 27.77 2.06 27.37
C ILE A 58 28.29 3.19 28.27
N HIS A 59 27.71 4.39 28.24
CA HIS A 59 28.19 5.53 29.04
C HIS A 59 27.24 5.90 30.18
N ARG A 60 25.92 6.02 29.94
CA ARG A 60 24.95 6.45 30.97
C ARG A 60 23.55 5.86 30.76
N ILE A 61 22.77 5.78 31.85
CA ILE A 61 21.41 5.23 31.89
C ILE A 61 20.48 6.28 32.48
N TYR A 62 19.47 6.67 31.73
CA TYR A 62 18.44 7.63 32.12
C TYR A 62 17.17 6.86 32.46
N VAL A 63 16.68 6.90 33.70
CA VAL A 63 15.50 6.11 34.09
C VAL A 63 14.24 6.97 34.06
N LYS A 64 13.27 6.58 33.24
CA LYS A 64 11.90 7.09 33.23
C LYS A 64 11.16 6.56 34.47
N SER A 65 11.07 7.42 35.49
CA SER A 65 10.23 7.30 36.69
C SER A 65 10.03 5.90 37.29
N VAL A 66 10.88 5.52 38.25
CA VAL A 66 10.51 4.55 39.29
C VAL A 66 10.55 5.28 40.63
N ARG A 67 9.39 5.39 41.30
CA ARG A 67 9.34 5.92 42.67
C ARG A 67 10.22 5.05 43.57
N GLY A 68 11.18 5.66 44.25
CA GLY A 68 11.98 4.99 45.27
C GLY A 68 13.32 4.41 44.80
N ILE A 69 13.84 4.72 43.61
CA ILE A 69 15.26 4.44 43.31
C ILE A 69 16.14 5.45 44.05
N ARG A 70 17.19 4.95 44.73
CA ARG A 70 18.16 5.80 45.45
C ARG A 70 19.41 6.06 44.61
N ASN A 71 19.98 5.03 43.98
CA ASN A 71 21.18 5.07 43.15
C ASN A 71 21.12 4.01 42.03
N LEU A 72 21.82 4.26 40.92
CA LEU A 72 22.10 3.28 39.86
C LEU A 72 23.62 3.05 39.78
N TYR A 73 24.05 1.79 39.68
CA TYR A 73 25.47 1.43 39.62
C TYR A 73 25.77 0.57 38.40
N ARG A 74 26.90 0.87 37.74
CA ARG A 74 27.50 0.03 36.70
C ARG A 74 28.99 -0.09 36.97
N ASN A 75 29.47 -1.31 37.27
CA ASN A 75 30.90 -1.62 37.50
C ASN A 75 31.60 -0.51 38.31
N ASP A 76 31.08 -0.20 39.50
CA ASP A 76 31.61 0.80 40.45
C ASP A 76 31.62 2.27 40.00
N LYS A 77 30.88 2.63 38.93
CA LYS A 77 30.64 4.03 38.55
C LYS A 77 29.25 4.51 38.95
N PHE A 78 29.20 5.70 39.54
CA PHE A 78 27.97 6.37 39.98
C PHE A 78 27.18 6.89 38.76
N ILE A 79 25.89 6.56 38.69
CA ILE A 79 24.96 7.07 37.67
C ILE A 79 23.96 7.99 38.35
N ILE A 80 23.88 9.24 37.89
CA ILE A 80 22.98 10.26 38.44
C ILE A 80 21.55 9.99 37.96
N PRO A 81 20.59 9.72 38.87
CA PRO A 81 19.19 9.56 38.50
C PRO A 81 18.61 10.94 38.15
N ILE A 82 17.92 11.01 37.00
CA ILE A 82 17.19 12.20 36.55
C ILE A 82 15.70 11.93 36.76
N HIS A 83 15.02 12.81 37.49
CA HIS A 83 13.61 12.65 37.82
C HIS A 83 12.73 13.45 36.85
N GLY A 84 11.86 12.79 36.10
CA GLY A 84 10.88 13.43 35.21
C GLY A 84 10.77 12.74 33.84
N SER A 85 10.02 13.34 32.91
CA SER A 85 9.89 12.88 31.52
C SER A 85 10.82 13.68 30.61
N LEU A 86 11.73 13.02 29.90
CA LEU A 86 12.57 13.68 28.89
C LEU A 86 11.70 14.25 27.77
N GLU A 87 11.83 15.55 27.51
CA GLU A 87 11.12 16.26 26.43
C GLU A 87 12.02 16.59 25.24
N SER A 88 13.30 16.88 25.47
CA SER A 88 14.28 17.14 24.40
C SER A 88 15.68 16.75 24.84
N ILE A 89 16.49 16.31 23.89
CA ILE A 89 17.91 15.98 24.06
C ILE A 89 18.69 16.50 22.85
N ILE A 90 19.82 17.15 23.13
CA ILE A 90 20.84 17.45 22.13
C ILE A 90 22.17 16.93 22.66
N ALA A 91 22.98 16.31 21.81
CA ALA A 91 24.29 15.79 22.18
C ALA A 91 25.37 16.14 21.14
N THR A 92 26.58 16.40 21.63
CA THR A 92 27.83 16.41 20.86
C THR A 92 28.80 15.39 21.46
N ASP A 93 29.99 15.29 20.88
CA ASP A 93 31.03 14.42 21.39
C ASP A 93 31.55 14.76 22.80
N THR A 94 31.19 15.90 23.37
CA THR A 94 31.70 16.30 24.68
C THR A 94 30.60 16.68 25.66
N ASN A 95 29.44 17.06 25.14
CA ASN A 95 28.37 17.69 25.92
C ASN A 95 27.00 17.08 25.59
N ILE A 96 26.17 16.89 26.61
CA ILE A 96 24.77 16.46 26.46
C ILE A 96 23.89 17.47 27.18
N ALA A 97 22.88 18.00 26.50
CA ALA A 97 21.87 18.89 27.08
C ALA A 97 20.50 18.20 27.04
N LEU A 98 19.78 18.23 28.16
CA LEU A 98 18.50 17.56 28.36
C LEU A 98 17.47 18.57 28.86
N MET A 99 16.26 18.50 28.31
CA MET A 99 15.08 19.14 28.88
C MET A 99 14.19 18.06 29.50
N ILE A 100 13.93 18.16 30.80
CA ILE A 100 13.11 17.21 31.55
C ILE A 100 11.87 17.90 32.08
N LYS A 101 10.70 17.32 31.85
CA LYS A 101 9.45 17.72 32.49
C LYS A 101 9.34 17.07 33.86
N GLU A 102 9.36 17.89 34.89
CA GLU A 102 9.06 17.54 36.27
C GLU A 102 7.56 17.80 36.56
N THR A 103 7.10 17.52 37.79
CA THR A 103 5.69 17.64 38.25
C THR A 103 4.91 18.83 37.67
N LEU A 104 3.60 18.65 37.39
CA LEU A 104 2.61 19.71 37.05
C LEU A 104 3.15 20.91 36.22
N ARG A 105 3.95 20.64 35.18
CA ARG A 105 4.47 21.57 34.14
C ARG A 105 5.81 22.26 34.40
N THR A 106 6.48 22.06 35.54
CA THR A 106 7.84 22.58 35.74
C THR A 106 8.83 21.77 34.89
N LYS A 107 9.78 22.44 34.25
CA LYS A 107 10.86 21.79 33.49
C LYS A 107 12.21 22.02 34.16
N ALA A 108 13.13 21.08 33.95
CA ALA A 108 14.53 21.18 34.34
C ALA A 108 15.40 21.13 33.07
N PHE A 109 16.35 22.05 32.97
CA PHE A 109 17.41 22.00 31.98
C PHE A 109 18.65 21.39 32.62
N LEU A 110 19.08 20.24 32.11
CA LEU A 110 20.29 19.56 32.58
C LEU A 110 21.35 19.58 31.51
N VAL A 111 22.57 19.97 31.88
CA VAL A 111 23.75 19.76 31.04
C VAL A 111 24.71 18.81 31.70
N LEU A 112 25.12 17.80 30.94
CA LEU A 112 26.14 16.84 31.31
C LEU A 112 27.40 17.11 30.49
N LYS A 113 28.47 17.52 31.15
CA LYS A 113 29.79 17.70 30.53
C LYS A 113 30.74 16.60 30.98
N GLY A 114 31.33 15.88 30.04
CA GLY A 114 32.30 14.83 30.35
C GLY A 114 31.76 13.78 31.35
N ARG A 115 32.67 13.13 32.10
CA ARG A 115 32.34 12.01 33.01
C ARG A 115 31.64 12.42 34.32
N ASP A 116 31.74 13.68 34.79
CA ASP A 116 31.46 13.98 36.21
C ASP A 116 30.57 15.21 36.52
N ILE A 117 30.32 16.15 35.59
CA ILE A 117 29.66 17.42 35.94
C ILE A 117 28.24 17.50 35.38
N VAL A 118 27.27 17.75 36.26
CA VAL A 118 25.86 18.00 35.93
C VAL A 118 25.48 19.41 36.36
N TYR A 119 25.10 20.24 35.39
CA TYR A 119 24.49 21.53 35.64
C TYR A 119 22.98 21.37 35.56
N GLU A 120 22.28 21.91 36.54
CA GLU A 120 20.83 21.85 36.62
C GLU A 120 20.24 23.24 36.80
N LEU A 121 19.34 23.62 35.89
CA LEU A 121 18.51 24.83 36.02
C LEU A 121 17.04 24.45 36.12
N ARG A 122 16.44 24.73 37.28
CA ARG A 122 15.01 24.54 37.57
C ARG A 122 14.30 25.84 37.90
N GLU A 123 14.93 26.63 38.76
CA GLU A 123 14.38 27.86 39.30
C GLU A 123 15.42 28.97 39.36
N LEU A 124 14.96 30.21 39.26
CA LEU A 124 15.75 31.42 39.40
C LEU A 124 15.13 32.31 40.48
N SER A 125 15.94 32.78 41.41
CA SER A 125 15.51 33.69 42.49
C SER A 125 15.89 35.13 42.17
N LYS A 126 14.91 36.05 42.14
CA LYS A 126 15.11 37.46 41.75
C LYS A 126 14.48 38.44 42.76
N GLY A 127 15.17 39.54 43.04
CA GLY A 127 14.70 40.64 43.91
C GLY A 127 15.74 41.05 44.95
N LEU A 128 15.80 42.35 45.27
CA LEU A 128 16.76 42.94 46.24
C LEU A 128 16.36 42.68 47.70
N LEU A 129 15.07 42.82 48.03
CA LEU A 129 14.54 42.67 49.40
C LEU A 129 13.67 41.41 49.57
N THR A 130 12.86 41.08 48.56
CA THR A 130 12.06 39.85 48.50
C THR A 130 12.42 39.05 47.26
N LYS A 131 13.05 37.88 47.45
CA LYS A 131 13.41 36.99 46.35
C LYS A 131 12.16 36.25 45.86
N LYS A 132 11.64 36.64 44.70
CA LYS A 132 10.61 35.89 43.96
C LYS A 132 11.26 34.74 43.21
N LYS A 133 10.64 33.56 43.26
CA LYS A 133 11.06 32.38 42.50
C LYS A 133 10.37 32.34 41.14
N TYR A 134 11.15 32.05 40.11
CA TYR A 134 10.68 31.81 38.75
C TYR A 134 11.08 30.41 38.32
N TYR A 135 10.19 29.69 37.65
CA TYR A 135 10.36 28.29 37.23
C TYR A 135 10.44 28.18 35.72
N LEU A 136 11.30 27.30 35.21
CA LEU A 136 11.40 27.04 33.78
C LEU A 136 10.16 26.28 33.27
N THR A 137 9.53 26.79 32.22
CA THR A 137 8.30 26.23 31.62
C THR A 137 8.47 25.74 30.19
N SER A 138 9.44 26.28 29.44
CA SER A 138 9.83 25.76 28.13
C SER A 138 11.27 26.13 27.83
N MET A 139 11.91 25.37 26.95
CA MET A 139 13.25 25.64 26.46
C MET A 139 13.46 25.02 25.09
N ASP A 140 14.10 25.76 24.20
CA ASP A 140 14.65 25.22 22.97
C ASP A 140 16.17 25.15 23.08
N LEU A 141 16.72 24.05 22.58
CA LEU A 141 18.12 23.70 22.71
C LEU A 141 18.79 23.70 21.33
N GLY A 142 20.04 24.14 21.26
CA GLY A 142 20.89 24.04 20.08
C GLY A 142 22.38 24.00 20.43
N PHE A 143 23.20 23.83 19.39
CA PHE A 143 24.66 23.85 19.51
C PHE A 143 25.28 24.91 18.59
N SER A 144 26.47 25.35 18.98
CA SER A 144 27.40 26.10 18.14
C SER A 144 28.83 25.63 18.43
N GLY A 145 29.39 24.81 17.54
CA GLY A 145 30.60 24.04 17.86
C GLY A 145 30.38 23.17 19.11
N SER A 146 31.25 23.32 20.12
CA SER A 146 31.11 22.65 21.41
C SER A 146 30.15 23.35 22.38
N THR A 147 29.66 24.55 22.04
CA THR A 147 28.84 25.39 22.94
C THR A 147 27.39 24.95 22.93
N ILE A 148 26.80 24.72 24.10
CA ILE A 148 25.36 24.51 24.25
C ILE A 148 24.66 25.86 24.32
N LEU A 149 23.61 26.01 23.53
CA LEU A 149 22.71 27.16 23.56
C LEU A 149 21.33 26.69 24.00
N GLY A 150 20.72 27.43 24.91
CA GLY A 150 19.37 27.20 25.37
C GLY A 150 18.64 28.52 25.50
N VAL A 151 17.45 28.63 24.93
CA VAL A 151 16.58 29.78 25.19
C VAL A 151 15.32 29.26 25.85
N GLY A 152 15.09 29.72 27.08
CA GLY A 152 14.04 29.24 27.95
C GLY A 152 13.05 30.33 28.36
N VAL A 153 11.91 29.89 28.86
CA VAL A 153 10.88 30.73 29.45
C VAL A 153 10.80 30.43 30.94
N LEU A 154 10.98 31.45 31.77
CA LEU A 154 10.82 31.40 33.21
C LEU A 154 9.50 32.06 33.60
N THR A 155 8.67 31.43 34.43
CA THR A 155 7.42 32.02 34.93
C THR A 155 7.37 32.05 36.46
N ASN A 156 6.69 33.06 37.02
CA ASN A 156 6.26 33.07 38.42
C ASN A 156 4.71 33.00 38.57
N GLY A 157 4.03 32.49 37.54
CA GLY A 157 2.57 32.39 37.47
C GLY A 157 1.93 33.52 36.66
N LYS A 158 2.29 34.78 36.90
CA LYS A 158 1.75 35.93 36.15
C LYS A 158 2.77 36.60 35.22
N HIS A 159 4.05 36.52 35.55
CA HIS A 159 5.12 37.14 34.78
C HIS A 159 5.99 36.06 34.14
N GLU A 160 6.14 36.16 32.81
CA GLU A 160 7.12 35.38 32.05
C GLU A 160 8.34 36.24 31.72
N SER A 161 9.53 35.70 31.93
CA SER A 161 10.81 36.23 31.47
C SER A 161 11.43 35.23 30.51
N LYS A 162 12.15 35.71 29.50
CA LYS A 162 12.88 34.85 28.58
C LYS A 162 14.37 34.87 28.93
N VAL A 163 15.01 33.71 28.91
CA VAL A 163 16.42 33.55 29.29
C VAL A 163 17.22 32.89 28.20
N LEU A 164 18.39 33.45 27.89
CA LEU A 164 19.42 32.80 27.09
C LEU A 164 20.43 32.16 28.04
N ILE A 165 20.72 30.89 27.79
CA ILE A 165 21.73 30.10 28.48
C ILE A 165 22.76 29.70 27.44
N GLN A 166 24.01 29.99 27.72
CA GLN A 166 25.15 29.64 26.88
C GLN A 166 26.16 28.88 27.74
N GLY A 167 26.37 27.61 27.41
CA GLY A 167 27.34 26.73 28.04
C GLY A 167 28.57 26.57 27.17
N SER A 168 29.71 27.02 27.67
CA SER A 168 31.04 26.64 27.15
C SER A 168 31.68 25.66 28.12
N ASP A 169 32.78 25.03 27.71
CA ASP A 169 33.39 23.92 28.43
C ASP A 169 33.36 24.09 29.97
N ASP A 170 33.91 25.14 30.58
CA ASP A 170 33.93 25.20 32.06
C ASP A 170 32.93 26.17 32.70
N SER A 171 32.01 26.76 31.93
CA SER A 171 31.09 27.75 32.48
C SER A 171 29.78 27.90 31.71
N PHE A 172 28.72 28.18 32.48
CA PHE A 172 27.43 28.62 31.96
C PHE A 172 27.25 30.10 32.20
N ARG A 173 26.90 30.82 31.13
CA ARG A 173 26.44 32.20 31.20
C ARG A 173 24.95 32.23 30.95
N MET A 174 24.26 33.05 31.72
CA MET A 174 22.83 33.26 31.58
C MET A 174 22.55 34.75 31.44
N LYS A 175 21.69 35.10 30.50
CA LYS A 175 21.27 36.47 30.26
C LYS A 175 19.76 36.54 30.11
N GLU A 176 19.14 37.46 30.85
CA GLU A 176 17.70 37.72 30.77
C GLU A 176 17.41 38.73 29.67
N TYR A 177 16.31 38.51 28.97
CA TYR A 177 15.79 39.39 27.94
C TYR A 177 14.29 39.62 28.19
N ASN A 178 13.84 40.86 28.00
CA ASN A 178 12.42 41.20 28.10
C ASN A 178 11.61 40.46 27.03
N GLU A 179 12.16 40.43 25.82
CA GLU A 179 11.68 39.63 24.70
C GLU A 179 12.90 39.00 24.02
N ILE A 180 12.93 37.67 23.93
CA ILE A 180 13.80 36.92 23.03
C ILE A 180 12.95 35.78 22.48
N ILE A 181 12.99 35.61 21.18
CA ILE A 181 12.21 34.58 20.50
C ILE A 181 13.19 33.62 19.85
N VAL A 182 13.07 32.34 20.20
CA VAL A 182 13.75 31.26 19.49
C VAL A 182 13.13 31.15 18.13
N LEU A 183 13.98 31.27 17.13
CA LEU A 183 13.54 31.40 15.77
C LEU A 183 14.46 30.51 14.93
N GLY A 184 14.23 29.20 15.06
CA GLY A 184 14.79 28.19 14.18
C GLY A 184 16.04 27.49 14.72
N TRP A 185 16.05 26.17 14.58
CA TRP A 185 17.21 25.32 14.77
C TRP A 185 17.13 24.19 13.75
N SER A 186 18.23 23.89 13.09
CA SER A 186 18.31 22.86 12.04
C SER A 186 19.41 21.85 12.30
N GLY A 187 19.94 21.78 13.53
CA GLY A 187 21.18 21.04 13.82
C GLY A 187 22.46 21.69 13.24
N LEU A 188 22.36 22.42 12.13
CA LEU A 188 23.46 23.12 11.47
C LEU A 188 23.60 24.59 11.93
N TRP A 189 22.53 25.16 12.46
CA TRP A 189 22.54 26.49 13.05
C TRP A 189 21.43 26.60 14.10
N TYR A 190 21.61 27.53 15.05
CA TYR A 190 20.64 27.93 16.06
C TYR A 190 20.50 29.45 16.03
N ALA A 191 19.28 29.97 15.92
CA ALA A 191 19.08 31.41 15.84
C ALA A 191 17.99 31.91 16.77
N TYR A 192 18.16 33.15 17.21
CA TYR A 192 17.20 33.88 18.01
C TYR A 192 17.18 35.34 17.64
N LEU A 193 16.04 35.97 17.92
CA LEU A 193 15.79 37.37 17.64
C LEU A 193 15.48 38.10 18.95
N ILE A 194 16.09 39.27 19.12
CA ILE A 194 15.84 40.21 20.21
C ILE A 194 15.23 41.47 19.60
N PRO A 195 13.91 41.71 19.79
CA PRO A 195 13.29 42.94 19.31
C PRO A 195 13.75 44.13 20.16
N GLU A 196 14.05 45.24 19.49
CA GLU A 196 14.36 46.54 20.07
C GLU A 196 13.26 47.55 19.67
N LYS A 197 13.48 48.86 19.88
CA LYS A 197 12.41 49.86 19.67
C LYS A 197 11.98 49.98 18.20
N GLU A 198 12.95 50.07 17.29
CA GLU A 198 12.73 50.26 15.85
C GLU A 198 13.31 49.10 15.02
N ASP A 199 14.29 48.38 15.57
CA ASP A 199 15.00 47.28 14.92
C ASP A 199 14.87 45.97 15.71
N ALA A 200 15.30 44.88 15.10
CA ALA A 200 15.52 43.60 15.75
C ALA A 200 16.97 43.14 15.54
N LYS A 201 17.59 42.61 16.60
CA LYS A 201 18.88 41.93 16.53
C LYS A 201 18.65 40.45 16.29
N ILE A 202 19.15 39.95 15.18
CA ILE A 202 19.11 38.54 14.80
C ILE A 202 20.49 37.96 15.04
N ILE A 203 20.58 36.94 15.90
CA ILE A 203 21.84 36.27 16.23
C ILE A 203 21.72 34.84 15.75
N VAL A 204 22.60 34.48 14.82
CA VAL A 204 22.67 33.15 14.21
C VAL A 204 23.98 32.50 14.63
N HIS A 205 23.87 31.39 15.33
CA HIS A 205 25.00 30.57 15.72
C HIS A 205 25.10 29.37 14.78
N LEU A 206 26.24 29.20 14.11
CA LEU A 206 26.47 28.10 13.19
C LEU A 206 27.08 26.91 13.92
N ALA A 207 26.88 25.71 13.38
CA ALA A 207 27.48 24.48 13.88
C ALA A 207 29.02 24.52 13.87
N THR A 208 29.62 25.35 13.00
CA THR A 208 31.07 25.62 12.98
C THR A 208 31.58 26.34 14.24
N GLY A 209 30.69 26.90 15.07
CA GLY A 209 31.03 27.75 16.21
C GLY A 209 31.01 29.25 15.89
N GLU A 210 30.90 29.61 14.61
CA GLU A 210 30.78 31.00 14.18
C GLU A 210 29.44 31.61 14.64
N THR A 211 29.44 32.89 15.01
CA THR A 211 28.24 33.64 15.35
C THR A 211 28.10 34.85 14.44
N LYS A 212 27.02 34.89 13.67
CA LYS A 212 26.64 36.01 12.81
C LYS A 212 25.56 36.85 13.49
N LYS A 213 25.64 38.17 13.33
CA LYS A 213 24.74 39.13 13.97
C LYS A 213 24.25 40.12 12.93
N TYR A 214 22.95 40.32 12.89
CA TYR A 214 22.29 41.23 11.97
C TYR A 214 21.36 42.17 12.73
N THR A 215 21.21 43.39 12.23
CA THR A 215 20.24 44.36 12.73
C THR A 215 19.29 44.72 11.59
N ILE A 216 18.04 44.30 11.72
CA ILE A 216 17.00 44.42 10.70
C ILE A 216 15.85 45.28 11.26
N PRO A 217 15.39 46.30 10.50
CA PRO A 217 14.22 47.08 10.87
C PRO A 217 12.96 46.24 11.13
N LEU A 218 12.19 46.57 12.16
CA LEU A 218 10.99 45.81 12.55
C LEU A 218 9.84 45.93 11.56
N ASP A 219 9.78 47.01 10.79
CA ASP A 219 8.82 47.21 9.69
C ASP A 219 9.06 46.22 8.53
N ILE A 220 10.32 45.87 8.26
CA ILE A 220 10.70 44.84 7.28
C ILE A 220 10.28 43.44 7.75
N ILE A 221 10.57 43.11 9.02
CA ILE A 221 10.18 41.82 9.62
C ILE A 221 8.65 41.72 9.70
N GLY A 222 8.01 42.75 10.24
CA GLY A 222 6.58 42.79 10.51
C GLY A 222 6.20 42.04 11.80
N LYS A 223 5.36 42.67 12.64
CA LYS A 223 4.97 42.15 13.96
C LYS A 223 4.37 40.74 13.92
N ASN A 224 3.65 40.39 12.85
CA ASN A 224 3.00 39.08 12.71
C ASN A 224 3.98 37.91 12.55
N PHE A 225 5.25 38.18 12.21
CA PHE A 225 6.30 37.16 12.05
C PHE A 225 7.13 36.93 13.32
N ILE A 226 6.96 37.77 14.35
CA ILE A 226 7.67 37.71 15.62
C ILE A 226 6.98 36.68 16.54
N LYS A 227 7.15 35.38 16.25
CA LYS A 227 6.53 34.25 16.97
C LYS A 227 7.48 33.05 17.03
N PRO A 228 7.50 32.20 18.08
CA PRO A 228 8.41 31.06 18.14
C PRO A 228 8.35 30.12 16.91
N HIS A 229 9.50 29.56 16.51
CA HIS A 229 9.65 28.59 15.42
C HIS A 229 9.23 29.03 14.00
N THR A 230 9.13 30.34 13.73
CA THR A 230 8.75 30.85 12.41
C THR A 230 9.91 31.10 11.45
N MET A 231 11.16 30.86 11.87
CA MET A 231 12.33 31.35 11.14
C MET A 231 13.23 30.23 10.63
N PHE A 232 13.80 30.45 9.46
CA PHE A 232 14.90 29.66 8.93
C PHE A 232 16.02 30.56 8.42
N TYR A 233 17.24 30.09 8.54
CA TYR A 233 18.44 30.76 8.07
C TYR A 233 19.09 29.98 6.93
N TYR A 234 19.53 30.70 5.90
CA TYR A 234 20.21 30.15 4.76
C TYR A 234 21.48 30.95 4.44
N ASP A 235 22.63 30.32 4.64
CA ASP A 235 23.95 30.96 4.56
C ASP A 235 24.63 30.86 3.19
N HIS A 236 24.05 30.11 2.25
CA HIS A 236 24.79 29.81 1.04
C HIS A 236 24.66 30.95 0.01
N GLN A 237 25.72 31.75 -0.04
CA GLN A 237 25.99 32.92 -0.90
C GLN A 237 25.23 34.22 -0.58
N ASN A 238 24.03 34.18 0.00
CA ASN A 238 23.15 35.37 0.07
C ASN A 238 22.63 35.74 1.48
N HIS A 239 23.20 35.21 2.57
CA HIS A 239 22.80 35.49 3.97
C HIS A 239 21.29 35.76 4.13
N ILE A 240 20.47 34.73 3.87
CA ILE A 240 19.03 34.89 3.77
C ILE A 240 18.35 34.53 5.08
N LEU A 241 17.38 35.35 5.48
CA LEU A 241 16.42 35.05 6.53
C LEU A 241 15.06 34.74 5.93
N GLY A 242 14.51 33.58 6.27
CA GLY A 242 13.14 33.25 5.99
C GLY A 242 12.26 33.32 7.21
N LEU A 243 11.05 33.85 7.05
CA LEU A 243 10.04 34.00 8.08
C LEU A 243 8.71 33.42 7.58
N ASN A 244 8.10 32.52 8.34
CA ASN A 244 6.81 31.90 8.05
C ASN A 244 5.86 32.09 9.24
N ASN A 245 4.80 32.88 9.06
CA ASN A 245 3.83 33.15 10.14
C ASN A 245 2.62 32.19 10.17
N GLY A 246 2.65 31.14 9.35
CA GLY A 246 1.53 30.22 9.11
C GLY A 246 0.83 30.52 7.79
N SER A 247 0.48 31.78 7.49
CA SER A 247 -0.26 32.14 6.28
C SER A 247 0.62 32.59 5.10
N GLU A 248 1.79 33.12 5.43
CA GLU A 248 2.66 33.86 4.54
C GLU A 248 4.11 33.50 4.84
N VAL A 249 4.89 33.33 3.77
CA VAL A 249 6.34 33.21 3.84
C VAL A 249 6.99 34.46 3.26
N LYS A 250 7.93 35.02 4.01
CA LYS A 250 8.71 36.21 3.67
C LYS A 250 10.19 35.86 3.68
N ILE A 251 10.92 36.27 2.65
CA ILE A 251 12.37 36.14 2.54
C ILE A 251 13.01 37.52 2.59
N ILE A 252 14.01 37.66 3.45
CA ILE A 252 14.76 38.89 3.69
C ILE A 252 16.24 38.62 3.38
N ASP A 253 16.81 39.52 2.58
CA ASP A 253 18.26 39.63 2.42
C ASP A 253 18.83 40.33 3.66
N LEU A 254 19.64 39.63 4.45
CA LEU A 254 20.16 40.20 5.69
C LEU A 254 21.27 41.22 5.47
N ASP A 255 21.98 41.15 4.34
CA ASP A 255 23.08 42.06 4.01
C ASP A 255 22.53 43.39 3.50
N ASN A 256 21.60 43.31 2.54
CA ASN A 256 20.96 44.49 1.94
C ASN A 256 19.79 45.03 2.78
N LYS A 257 19.32 44.24 3.76
CA LYS A 257 18.17 44.58 4.62
C LYS A 257 16.92 44.89 3.79
N VAL A 258 16.60 44.06 2.82
CA VAL A 258 15.43 44.22 1.95
C VAL A 258 14.63 42.92 1.88
N ILE A 259 13.31 43.04 1.67
CA ILE A 259 12.46 41.90 1.36
C ILE A 259 12.80 41.45 -0.07
N GLN A 260 13.36 40.25 -0.22
CA GLN A 260 13.61 39.68 -1.55
C GLN A 260 12.29 39.28 -2.21
N TRP A 261 11.43 38.59 -1.47
CA TRP A 261 10.07 38.29 -1.88
C TRP A 261 9.19 37.91 -0.69
N GLN A 262 7.88 37.99 -0.90
CA GLN A 262 6.85 37.57 0.05
C GLN A 262 5.73 36.85 -0.70
N LYS A 263 5.16 35.81 -0.08
CA LYS A 263 4.15 34.95 -0.73
C LYS A 263 3.13 34.43 0.26
N ILE A 264 1.86 34.58 -0.11
CA ILE A 264 0.71 34.04 0.61
C ILE A 264 0.27 32.75 -0.10
N PHE A 265 0.14 31.66 0.67
CA PHE A 265 -0.21 30.33 0.13
C PHE A 265 -1.71 30.02 0.25
N GLY A 266 -2.50 30.90 0.88
CA GLY A 266 -3.96 30.74 1.04
C GLY A 266 -4.38 29.63 2.01
N LEU A 267 -3.42 28.94 2.63
CA LEU A 267 -3.59 27.87 3.60
C LEU A 267 -2.58 28.08 4.73
N GLU A 268 -2.84 27.49 5.90
CA GLU A 268 -1.84 27.45 6.97
C GLU A 268 -0.69 26.51 6.55
N THR A 269 0.54 27.01 6.66
CA THR A 269 1.77 26.43 6.14
C THR A 269 2.86 26.42 7.20
N ASN A 270 3.67 25.38 7.17
CA ASN A 270 4.82 25.15 8.02
C ASN A 270 6.07 25.02 7.14
N THR A 271 7.19 25.46 7.69
CA THR A 271 8.54 25.22 7.14
C THR A 271 9.24 24.25 8.07
N PRO A 272 9.69 23.09 7.59
CA PRO A 272 10.36 22.13 8.46
C PRO A 272 11.73 22.66 8.88
N LEU A 273 12.17 22.22 10.05
CA LEU A 273 13.46 22.58 10.64
C LEU A 273 14.63 22.25 9.69
N HIS A 274 14.52 21.15 8.95
CA HIS A 274 15.42 20.74 7.87
C HIS A 274 14.69 20.80 6.53
N GLY A 275 14.52 22.03 6.03
CA GLY A 275 13.74 22.30 4.83
C GLY A 275 14.47 23.06 3.74
N VAL A 276 15.69 23.52 3.97
CA VAL A 276 16.42 24.38 3.04
C VAL A 276 17.66 23.66 2.55
N VAL A 277 17.80 23.54 1.23
CA VAL A 277 18.97 22.91 0.60
C VAL A 277 19.27 23.61 -0.72
N TYR A 278 20.51 24.05 -0.90
CA TYR A 278 20.89 24.93 -1.99
C TYR A 278 19.87 26.08 -2.11
N ASP A 279 19.45 26.44 -3.31
CA ASP A 279 18.49 27.51 -3.58
C ASP A 279 17.01 27.15 -3.32
N ARG A 280 16.70 26.14 -2.51
CA ARG A 280 15.33 25.60 -2.38
C ARG A 280 14.89 25.47 -0.94
N ILE A 281 13.60 25.77 -0.71
CA ILE A 281 12.92 25.50 0.55
C ILE A 281 11.69 24.61 0.32
N VAL A 282 11.45 23.66 1.22
CA VAL A 282 10.16 22.96 1.32
C VAL A 282 9.23 23.69 2.31
N ILE A 283 8.00 23.91 1.89
CA ILE A 283 6.89 24.47 2.67
C ILE A 283 5.74 23.47 2.56
N PHE A 284 5.02 23.21 3.64
CA PHE A 284 3.89 22.29 3.59
C PHE A 284 2.70 22.78 4.40
N SER A 285 1.49 22.48 3.93
CA SER A 285 0.24 22.64 4.67
C SER A 285 -0.29 21.26 5.09
N ASP A 286 -1.47 21.22 5.69
CA ASP A 286 -2.13 19.97 6.05
C ASP A 286 -2.31 19.01 4.87
N ASN A 287 -2.43 19.46 3.62
CA ASN A 287 -2.68 18.58 2.47
C ASN A 287 -1.80 18.87 1.25
N LYS A 288 -0.92 19.87 1.31
CA LYS A 288 -0.06 20.23 0.17
C LYS A 288 1.39 20.39 0.59
N VAL A 289 2.29 20.06 -0.33
CA VAL A 289 3.72 20.34 -0.20
C VAL A 289 4.18 21.15 -1.40
N PHE A 290 4.95 22.19 -1.11
CA PHE A 290 5.58 23.08 -2.06
C PHE A 290 7.09 23.00 -1.91
N VAL A 291 7.83 22.91 -3.02
CA VAL A 291 9.25 23.26 -3.05
C VAL A 291 9.38 24.57 -3.80
N VAL A 292 9.96 25.56 -3.16
CA VAL A 292 10.04 26.95 -3.63
C VAL A 292 11.49 27.35 -3.79
N ASN A 293 11.80 28.09 -4.85
CA ASN A 293 13.11 28.69 -5.01
C ASN A 293 13.29 29.83 -3.99
N ILE A 294 14.31 29.74 -3.15
CA ILE A 294 14.54 30.69 -2.06
C ILE A 294 14.92 32.08 -2.57
N THR A 295 15.45 32.21 -3.78
CA THR A 295 15.91 33.50 -4.32
C THR A 295 14.79 34.33 -4.93
N ASN A 296 13.77 33.70 -5.51
CA ASN A 296 12.73 34.40 -6.28
C ASN A 296 11.28 33.99 -5.97
N GLY A 297 11.06 33.02 -5.07
CA GLY A 297 9.71 32.62 -4.63
C GLY A 297 8.92 31.79 -5.65
N SER A 298 9.54 31.36 -6.76
CA SER A 298 8.93 30.49 -7.76
C SER A 298 8.68 29.08 -7.20
N ILE A 299 7.53 28.48 -7.52
CA ILE A 299 7.20 27.12 -7.12
C ILE A 299 7.83 26.15 -8.13
N ILE A 300 8.75 25.31 -7.65
CA ILE A 300 9.44 24.28 -8.43
C ILE A 300 8.64 22.99 -8.43
N PHE A 301 7.99 22.68 -7.30
CA PHE A 301 7.19 21.47 -7.13
C PHE A 301 5.98 21.78 -6.26
N GLU A 302 4.81 21.29 -6.67
CA GLU A 302 3.58 21.29 -5.87
C GLU A 302 2.97 19.89 -5.92
N LYS A 303 2.58 19.37 -4.76
CA LYS A 303 1.86 18.11 -4.67
C LYS A 303 0.80 18.15 -3.59
N GLU A 304 -0.40 17.72 -3.96
CA GLU A 304 -1.51 17.51 -3.04
C GLU A 304 -1.59 16.05 -2.58
N TYR A 305 -1.89 15.87 -1.30
CA TYR A 305 -2.00 14.59 -0.61
C TYR A 305 -3.42 14.46 -0.04
N ARG A 306 -3.97 13.24 -0.13
CA ARG A 306 -5.30 12.93 0.41
C ARG A 306 -5.33 12.96 1.94
N ASP A 307 -4.25 12.51 2.56
CA ASP A 307 -4.12 12.41 4.01
C ASP A 307 -3.32 13.60 4.55
N LYS A 308 -3.52 13.92 5.82
CA LYS A 308 -2.84 15.02 6.49
C LYS A 308 -1.31 14.84 6.43
N VAL A 309 -0.60 15.80 5.86
CA VAL A 309 0.86 15.92 5.90
C VAL A 309 1.26 16.31 7.32
N VAL A 310 2.10 15.47 7.93
CA VAL A 310 2.59 15.68 9.31
C VAL A 310 3.97 16.32 9.30
N SER A 311 4.80 15.97 8.31
CA SER A 311 6.17 16.46 8.21
C SER A 311 6.67 16.34 6.77
N ALA A 312 7.63 17.19 6.43
CA ALA A 312 8.38 17.12 5.19
C ALA A 312 9.85 17.41 5.47
N SER A 313 10.75 16.86 4.66
CA SER A 313 12.19 17.12 4.75
C SER A 313 12.78 17.15 3.35
N LEU A 314 13.62 18.15 3.10
CA LEU A 314 14.34 18.31 1.85
C LEU A 314 15.83 18.07 2.10
N SER A 315 16.42 17.19 1.30
CA SER A 315 17.85 16.92 1.22
C SER A 315 18.37 17.25 -0.18
N GLU A 316 19.68 17.12 -0.39
CA GLU A 316 20.29 17.37 -1.70
C GLU A 316 19.74 16.47 -2.81
N LYS A 317 19.37 15.23 -2.45
CA LYS A 317 18.96 14.18 -3.38
C LYS A 317 17.47 13.83 -3.29
N TYR A 318 16.83 14.06 -2.15
CA TYR A 318 15.48 13.57 -1.88
C TYR A 318 14.60 14.63 -1.23
N LEU A 319 13.33 14.67 -1.64
CA LEU A 319 12.23 15.26 -0.89
C LEU A 319 11.46 14.11 -0.24
N VAL A 320 11.33 14.15 1.08
CA VAL A 320 10.57 13.17 1.85
C VAL A 320 9.36 13.86 2.46
N VAL A 321 8.18 13.31 2.23
CA VAL A 321 6.92 13.81 2.78
C VAL A 321 6.25 12.70 3.54
N SER A 322 5.86 12.96 4.78
CA SER A 322 5.12 11.99 5.58
C SER A 322 3.71 12.48 5.87
N THR A 323 2.74 11.62 5.61
CA THR A 323 1.40 11.71 6.19
C THR A 323 1.34 10.91 7.48
N THR A 324 0.18 10.85 8.13
CA THR A 324 0.01 10.13 9.41
C THR A 324 0.57 8.70 9.38
N ASP A 325 0.34 7.93 8.32
CA ASP A 325 0.71 6.51 8.25
C ASP A 325 1.59 6.16 7.04
N ARG A 326 1.93 7.14 6.19
CA ARG A 326 2.66 6.91 4.93
C ARG A 326 3.84 7.85 4.78
N ILE A 327 4.87 7.36 4.10
CA ILE A 327 6.03 8.15 3.71
C ILE A 327 6.16 8.10 2.19
N TYR A 328 6.19 9.27 1.58
CA TYR A 328 6.40 9.49 0.15
C TYR A 328 7.82 10.00 -0.03
N VAL A 329 8.60 9.34 -0.88
CA VAL A 329 9.96 9.72 -1.19
C VAL A 329 10.02 10.11 -2.66
N TYR A 330 10.53 11.30 -2.94
CA TYR A 330 10.79 11.79 -4.28
C TYR A 330 12.30 11.97 -4.45
N GLN A 331 12.85 11.45 -5.54
CA GLN A 331 14.24 11.67 -5.90
C GLN A 331 14.33 12.91 -6.79
N ARG A 332 15.23 13.83 -6.42
CA ARG A 332 15.56 14.99 -7.23
C ARG A 332 16.33 14.53 -8.47
N ARG A 333 15.85 14.94 -9.64
CA ARG A 333 16.54 14.79 -10.92
C ARG A 333 16.57 16.14 -11.62
N ARG A 334 17.73 16.79 -11.59
CA ARG A 334 17.90 18.19 -12.04
C ARG A 334 16.93 19.11 -11.29
N ASP A 335 15.93 19.63 -11.98
CA ASP A 335 14.92 20.55 -11.46
C ASP A 335 13.57 19.90 -11.14
N LEU A 336 13.45 18.58 -11.37
CA LEU A 336 12.23 17.83 -11.13
C LEU A 336 12.37 16.89 -9.94
N PHE A 337 11.22 16.52 -9.37
CA PHE A 337 11.09 15.51 -8.32
C PHE A 337 10.30 14.32 -8.87
N GLU A 338 10.95 13.19 -9.04
CA GLU A 338 10.33 11.95 -9.50
C GLU A 338 10.00 11.05 -8.30
N GLU A 339 8.85 10.37 -8.33
CA GLU A 339 8.48 9.43 -7.26
C GLU A 339 9.51 8.29 -7.18
N TYR A 340 10.15 8.16 -6.02
CA TYR A 340 11.14 7.14 -5.73
C TYR A 340 10.52 5.91 -5.06
N GLY A 341 9.56 6.14 -4.17
CA GLY A 341 8.81 5.09 -3.47
C GLY A 341 7.77 5.65 -2.50
N LYS A 342 6.81 4.80 -2.14
CA LYS A 342 5.77 5.06 -1.13
C LYS A 342 5.82 3.94 -0.10
N TYR A 343 5.83 4.29 1.18
CA TYR A 343 6.04 3.36 2.29
C TYR A 343 4.92 3.48 3.32
N LEU A 344 4.58 2.37 3.95
CA LEU A 344 3.61 2.32 5.06
C LEU A 344 4.38 2.24 6.39
N ILE A 345 3.95 3.05 7.37
CA ILE A 345 4.39 2.96 8.75
C ILE A 345 3.24 2.39 9.58
N PHE A 346 3.51 1.31 10.30
CA PHE A 346 2.55 0.75 11.26
C PHE A 346 2.56 1.59 12.54
N GLY A 347 1.84 2.71 12.50
CA GLY A 347 1.78 3.71 13.57
C GLY A 347 1.37 5.08 13.06
N SER A 348 1.73 6.13 13.81
CA SER A 348 1.55 7.52 13.43
C SER A 348 2.92 8.21 13.33
N VAL A 349 3.30 8.65 12.13
CA VAL A 349 4.53 9.41 11.91
C VAL A 349 4.47 10.70 12.71
N ILE A 350 5.57 11.04 13.39
CA ILE A 350 5.76 12.29 14.12
C ILE A 350 6.63 13.23 13.30
N GLY A 351 7.68 12.70 12.65
CA GLY A 351 8.58 13.50 11.84
C GLY A 351 9.54 12.67 11.01
N VAL A 352 10.03 13.28 9.94
CA VAL A 352 11.05 12.71 9.04
C VAL A 352 12.20 13.69 8.87
N ASN A 353 13.42 13.17 8.73
CA ASN A 353 14.60 13.97 8.43
C ASN A 353 15.47 13.23 7.41
N ALA A 354 15.68 13.83 6.24
CA ALA A 354 16.53 13.31 5.19
C ALA A 354 17.83 14.13 5.09
N CYS A 355 18.97 13.45 5.04
CA CYS A 355 20.28 14.05 4.83
C CYS A 355 21.09 13.19 3.87
N GLY A 356 21.40 13.69 2.67
CA GLY A 356 22.09 12.90 1.65
C GLY A 356 21.31 11.64 1.27
N ASP A 357 21.89 10.47 1.54
CA ASP A 357 21.25 9.16 1.32
C ASP A 357 20.61 8.57 2.60
N ASP A 358 20.61 9.31 3.70
CA ASP A 358 20.12 8.86 5.00
C ASP A 358 18.74 9.45 5.30
N LEU A 359 17.87 8.65 5.92
CA LEU A 359 16.54 9.02 6.36
C LEU A 359 16.31 8.53 7.79
N LEU A 360 15.94 9.46 8.67
CA LEU A 360 15.44 9.17 10.00
C LEU A 360 13.93 9.34 10.02
N ILE A 361 13.23 8.34 10.56
CA ILE A 361 11.78 8.32 10.69
C ILE A 361 11.45 8.18 12.17
N THR A 362 10.76 9.17 12.72
CA THR A 362 10.23 9.10 14.08
C THR A 362 8.73 8.91 14.03
N TYR A 363 8.21 7.89 14.73
CA TYR A 363 6.80 7.53 14.71
C TYR A 363 6.35 6.93 16.04
N MET A 364 5.06 7.02 16.31
CA MET A 364 4.40 6.42 17.44
C MET A 364 3.74 5.10 17.00
N THR A 365 4.16 4.00 17.60
CA THR A 365 3.53 2.68 17.36
C THR A 365 2.08 2.64 17.87
N PRO A 366 1.24 1.67 17.45
CA PRO A 366 -0.13 1.51 17.95
C PRO A 366 -0.23 1.34 19.47
N GLY A 367 0.86 0.93 20.14
CA GLY A 367 0.96 0.86 21.60
C GLY A 367 1.38 2.18 22.27
N ASN A 368 1.36 3.31 21.55
CA ASN A 368 1.82 4.63 22.00
C ASN A 368 3.29 4.68 22.43
N ILE A 369 4.14 3.84 21.84
CA ILE A 369 5.59 3.87 22.06
C ILE A 369 6.23 4.65 20.91
N ILE A 370 7.00 5.69 21.23
CA ILE A 370 7.81 6.43 20.26
C ILE A 370 8.99 5.57 19.83
N LYS A 371 9.17 5.42 18.53
CA LYS A 371 10.31 4.76 17.90
C LYS A 371 10.95 5.68 16.88
N THR A 372 12.25 5.52 16.70
CA THR A 372 13.01 6.14 15.62
C THR A 372 13.69 5.03 14.83
N THR A 373 13.51 5.05 13.52
CA THR A 373 14.06 4.07 12.59
C THR A 373 14.98 4.81 11.62
N TYR A 374 16.18 4.26 11.42
CA TYR A 374 17.12 4.74 10.42
C TYR A 374 16.99 3.92 9.14
N VAL A 375 17.08 4.61 8.01
CA VAL A 375 16.98 4.04 6.67
C VAL A 375 18.06 4.67 5.80
N ASN A 376 18.76 3.84 5.04
CA ASN A 376 19.71 4.33 4.03
C ASN A 376 19.16 4.01 2.62
N PHE A 377 19.04 5.00 1.75
CA PHE A 377 18.47 4.85 0.40
C PHE A 377 19.34 3.97 -0.53
N ASN A 378 20.61 3.75 -0.19
CA ASN A 378 21.50 2.83 -0.91
C ASN A 378 21.29 1.37 -0.48
N GLU A 379 20.86 1.13 0.76
CA GLU A 379 20.50 -0.20 1.27
C GLU A 379 19.07 -0.53 0.88
N LYS A 380 18.89 -1.04 -0.34
CA LYS A 380 17.57 -1.33 -0.91
C LYS A 380 17.49 -2.66 -1.60
N MET A 381 16.28 -3.20 -1.64
CA MET A 381 15.91 -4.30 -2.50
C MET A 381 14.98 -3.79 -3.61
N GLU A 382 15.32 -4.07 -4.86
CA GLU A 382 14.55 -3.64 -6.02
C GLU A 382 13.69 -4.79 -6.56
N ILE A 383 12.38 -4.58 -6.57
CA ILE A 383 11.38 -5.51 -7.11
C ILE A 383 10.87 -4.91 -8.42
N ARG A 384 10.84 -5.72 -9.48
CA ARG A 384 10.28 -5.28 -10.76
C ARG A 384 8.89 -5.87 -10.93
N LEU A 385 7.88 -5.01 -10.84
CA LEU A 385 6.50 -5.39 -11.06
C LEU A 385 6.14 -5.05 -12.51
N LYS A 386 5.69 -6.05 -13.25
CA LYS A 386 5.15 -5.88 -14.60
C LYS A 386 3.68 -5.49 -14.52
N LYS A 387 3.20 -4.79 -15.54
CA LYS A 387 1.75 -4.60 -15.73
C LYS A 387 1.07 -5.98 -15.75
N VAL A 388 -0.06 -6.09 -15.07
CA VAL A 388 -0.83 -7.33 -15.00
C VAL A 388 -1.94 -7.25 -16.05
N SER A 389 -1.99 -8.25 -16.93
CA SER A 389 -3.15 -8.47 -17.79
C SER A 389 -3.65 -9.88 -17.57
N LEU A 390 -4.93 -10.01 -17.30
CA LEU A 390 -5.59 -11.29 -17.02
C LEU A 390 -6.94 -11.34 -17.73
N VAL A 391 -7.41 -12.54 -18.02
CA VAL A 391 -8.73 -12.75 -18.62
C VAL A 391 -9.78 -12.84 -17.50
N THR A 392 -11.01 -12.39 -17.72
CA THR A 392 -12.10 -12.53 -16.74
C THR A 392 -12.20 -13.97 -16.20
N ASN A 393 -12.40 -14.13 -14.89
CA ASN A 393 -12.42 -15.40 -14.13
C ASN A 393 -11.09 -16.20 -14.14
N THR A 394 -9.96 -15.55 -14.40
CA THR A 394 -8.64 -16.19 -14.35
C THR A 394 -7.72 -15.53 -13.32
N GLY A 395 -6.51 -16.07 -13.19
CA GLY A 395 -5.47 -15.46 -12.37
C GLY A 395 -4.11 -15.49 -13.05
N VAL A 396 -3.26 -14.54 -12.66
CA VAL A 396 -1.88 -14.41 -13.13
C VAL A 396 -0.97 -14.31 -11.93
N GLU A 397 0.15 -15.02 -12.01
CA GLU A 397 1.18 -15.02 -10.98
C GLU A 397 2.39 -14.19 -11.45
N LEU A 398 2.86 -13.28 -10.60
CA LEU A 398 4.08 -12.54 -10.79
C LEU A 398 5.14 -13.01 -9.78
N PRO A 399 6.34 -13.40 -10.22
CA PRO A 399 7.41 -13.79 -9.32
C PRO A 399 7.91 -12.60 -8.51
N ILE A 400 8.17 -12.82 -7.22
CA ILE A 400 8.73 -11.81 -6.29
C ILE A 400 10.06 -12.25 -5.67
N GLY A 401 10.89 -12.94 -6.44
CA GLY A 401 12.23 -13.37 -6.02
C GLY A 401 12.23 -14.24 -4.76
N ASP A 402 13.44 -14.55 -4.27
CA ASP A 402 13.63 -15.56 -3.20
C ASP A 402 13.38 -15.03 -1.78
N PHE A 403 12.80 -13.85 -1.63
CA PHE A 403 12.60 -13.21 -0.32
C PHE A 403 11.23 -13.55 0.27
N LYS A 404 11.18 -13.73 1.59
CA LYS A 404 9.93 -13.95 2.32
C LYS A 404 9.13 -12.65 2.43
N TRP A 405 8.25 -12.42 1.46
CA TRP A 405 7.33 -11.28 1.43
C TRP A 405 5.98 -11.62 2.04
N ASP A 406 5.43 -10.72 2.83
CA ASP A 406 4.02 -10.71 3.19
C ASP A 406 3.28 -9.66 2.36
N ILE A 407 2.06 -10.00 1.96
CA ILE A 407 1.24 -9.18 1.08
C ILE A 407 -0.04 -8.81 1.81
N ARG A 408 -0.36 -7.52 1.84
CA ARG A 408 -1.62 -7.01 2.38
C ARG A 408 -2.28 -6.09 1.38
N LEU A 409 -3.49 -6.45 0.95
CA LEU A 409 -4.33 -5.57 0.15
C LEU A 409 -4.70 -4.31 0.94
N LEU A 410 -4.56 -3.14 0.33
CA LEU A 410 -5.00 -1.87 0.91
C LEU A 410 -6.32 -1.41 0.28
N GLU A 411 -6.32 -1.22 -1.04
CA GLU A 411 -7.44 -0.66 -1.79
C GLU A 411 -7.55 -1.35 -3.16
N LYS A 412 -8.77 -1.45 -3.68
CA LYS A 412 -9.05 -1.99 -5.01
C LYS A 412 -10.28 -1.30 -5.61
N THR A 413 -10.24 -1.05 -6.91
CA THR A 413 -11.38 -0.42 -7.62
C THR A 413 -12.51 -1.39 -7.89
N SER A 414 -12.23 -2.70 -8.02
CA SER A 414 -13.28 -3.73 -8.17
C SER A 414 -13.25 -4.70 -6.99
N PRO A 415 -14.39 -5.00 -6.34
CA PRO A 415 -14.44 -5.97 -5.24
C PRO A 415 -14.13 -7.41 -5.67
N LEU A 416 -14.24 -7.71 -6.97
CA LEU A 416 -14.05 -9.04 -7.56
C LEU A 416 -12.59 -9.35 -7.89
N LEU A 417 -11.70 -8.34 -7.85
CA LEU A 417 -10.26 -8.53 -7.96
C LEU A 417 -9.65 -8.80 -6.59
N ASP A 418 -8.66 -9.69 -6.54
CA ASP A 418 -7.96 -10.07 -5.33
C ASP A 418 -6.45 -10.20 -5.58
N VAL A 419 -5.67 -9.97 -4.53
CA VAL A 419 -4.21 -10.12 -4.57
C VAL A 419 -3.78 -10.90 -3.35
N ILE A 420 -3.22 -12.07 -3.58
CA ILE A 420 -2.79 -12.99 -2.53
C ILE A 420 -1.36 -13.45 -2.76
N LYS A 421 -0.70 -13.87 -1.69
CA LYS A 421 0.60 -14.57 -1.77
C LYS A 421 0.39 -16.03 -2.14
N LYS A 422 1.18 -16.55 -3.08
CA LYS A 422 1.19 -17.96 -3.44
C LYS A 422 2.63 -18.43 -3.65
N GLY A 423 3.20 -19.07 -2.62
CA GLY A 423 4.64 -19.40 -2.60
C GLY A 423 5.49 -18.14 -2.73
N ASP A 424 6.39 -18.13 -3.72
CA ASP A 424 7.29 -17.02 -4.06
C ASP A 424 6.70 -16.08 -5.13
N ASN A 425 5.38 -16.16 -5.37
CA ASN A 425 4.65 -15.35 -6.32
C ASN A 425 3.56 -14.48 -5.66
N ILE A 426 3.24 -13.36 -6.31
CA ILE A 426 1.99 -12.62 -6.11
C ILE A 426 0.97 -13.15 -7.12
N ALA A 427 -0.15 -13.67 -6.64
CA ALA A 427 -1.27 -14.06 -7.49
C ALA A 427 -2.33 -12.95 -7.54
N PHE A 428 -2.60 -12.45 -8.74
CA PHE A 428 -3.74 -11.58 -9.05
C PHE A 428 -4.87 -12.46 -9.55
N ILE A 429 -6.03 -12.40 -8.89
CA ILE A 429 -7.17 -13.29 -9.19
C ILE A 429 -8.38 -12.43 -9.48
N ASP A 430 -9.05 -12.73 -10.59
CA ASP A 430 -10.35 -12.19 -10.92
C ASP A 430 -11.47 -13.19 -10.65
N LYS A 431 -12.56 -12.70 -10.05
CA LYS A 431 -13.78 -13.46 -9.73
C LYS A 431 -14.97 -12.99 -10.57
N GLY A 432 -14.73 -12.38 -11.73
CA GLY A 432 -15.76 -12.00 -12.69
C GLY A 432 -15.95 -10.50 -12.89
N SER A 433 -14.89 -9.69 -12.76
CA SER A 433 -14.94 -8.26 -13.11
C SER A 433 -15.27 -8.05 -14.59
N GLU A 434 -15.98 -6.97 -14.90
CA GLU A 434 -16.21 -6.56 -16.30
C GLU A 434 -14.87 -6.26 -16.99
N PRO A 435 -14.73 -6.47 -18.31
CA PRO A 435 -13.51 -6.11 -19.02
C PRO A 435 -13.19 -4.62 -18.89
N GLY A 436 -11.94 -4.30 -18.54
CA GLY A 436 -11.54 -2.92 -18.28
C GLY A 436 -10.19 -2.79 -17.57
N GLU A 437 -9.81 -1.56 -17.25
CA GLU A 437 -8.62 -1.25 -16.45
C GLU A 437 -9.02 -0.95 -15.01
N TYR A 438 -8.35 -1.62 -14.08
CA TYR A 438 -8.59 -1.50 -12.65
C TYR A 438 -7.30 -1.14 -11.93
N ARG A 439 -7.42 -0.50 -10.77
CA ARG A 439 -6.26 -0.19 -9.92
C ARG A 439 -6.34 -1.00 -8.64
N ILE A 440 -5.20 -1.59 -8.28
CA ILE A 440 -5.03 -2.28 -7.02
C ILE A 440 -3.83 -1.67 -6.28
N SER A 441 -4.04 -1.36 -5.00
CA SER A 441 -3.01 -0.90 -4.09
C SER A 441 -2.81 -1.95 -3.00
N PHE A 442 -1.58 -2.41 -2.82
CA PHE A 442 -1.21 -3.40 -1.81
C PHE A 442 0.15 -3.08 -1.20
N VAL A 443 0.44 -3.67 -0.04
CA VAL A 443 1.72 -3.54 0.66
C VAL A 443 2.49 -4.82 0.53
N LEU A 444 3.78 -4.69 0.20
CA LEU A 444 4.77 -5.75 0.34
C LEU A 444 5.61 -5.47 1.59
N SER A 445 5.61 -6.41 2.53
CA SER A 445 6.36 -6.32 3.78
C SER A 445 7.35 -7.47 3.88
N THR A 446 8.54 -7.21 4.40
CA THR A 446 9.49 -8.27 4.75
C THR A 446 10.33 -7.78 5.94
N PRO A 447 10.80 -8.66 6.83
CA PRO A 447 11.58 -8.26 8.00
C PRO A 447 12.79 -7.39 7.61
N ASN A 448 13.11 -6.40 8.43
CA ASN A 448 14.23 -5.45 8.22
C ASN A 448 14.08 -4.52 7.01
N TYR A 449 12.90 -4.40 6.41
CA TYR A 449 12.64 -3.42 5.34
C TYR A 449 11.35 -2.64 5.60
N LEU A 450 11.32 -1.39 5.14
CA LEU A 450 10.12 -0.57 5.14
C LEU A 450 9.04 -1.23 4.27
N PRO A 451 7.83 -1.45 4.81
CA PRO A 451 6.70 -1.93 4.03
C PRO A 451 6.43 -1.00 2.85
N VAL A 452 6.51 -1.53 1.63
CA VAL A 452 6.40 -0.71 0.41
C VAL A 452 4.99 -0.80 -0.15
N ILE A 453 4.39 0.35 -0.43
CA ILE A 453 3.08 0.46 -1.05
C ILE A 453 3.26 0.37 -2.57
N CYS A 454 2.59 -0.60 -3.16
CA CYS A 454 2.60 -0.88 -4.59
C CYS A 454 1.22 -0.58 -5.17
N ASP A 455 1.18 0.38 -6.09
CA ASP A 455 0.02 0.64 -6.94
C ASP A 455 0.26 0.01 -8.32
N LEU A 456 -0.66 -0.85 -8.76
CA LEU A 456 -0.62 -1.48 -10.07
C LEU A 456 -1.95 -1.34 -10.80
N ASP A 457 -1.83 -1.10 -12.10
CA ASP A 457 -2.95 -1.19 -13.03
C ASP A 457 -3.08 -2.65 -13.52
N VAL A 458 -4.28 -3.18 -13.40
CA VAL A 458 -4.66 -4.53 -13.81
C VAL A 458 -5.65 -4.43 -14.95
N LYS A 459 -5.26 -4.92 -16.12
CA LYS A 459 -6.14 -4.99 -17.29
C LYS A 459 -6.87 -6.33 -17.32
N VAL A 460 -8.19 -6.28 -17.13
CA VAL A 460 -9.07 -7.44 -17.27
C VAL A 460 -9.57 -7.48 -18.71
N GLU A 461 -9.19 -8.53 -19.44
CA GLU A 461 -9.63 -8.76 -20.82
C GLU A 461 -10.86 -9.66 -20.84
N GLY A 462 -11.81 -9.33 -21.72
CA GLY A 462 -12.94 -10.19 -22.00
C GLY A 462 -12.47 -11.53 -22.60
N ILE A 463 -13.19 -12.59 -22.28
CA ILE A 463 -12.94 -13.92 -22.83
C ILE A 463 -13.25 -13.90 -24.34
N LYS A 464 -12.22 -14.05 -25.19
CA LYS A 464 -12.40 -14.18 -26.64
C LYS A 464 -12.94 -15.55 -27.05
N SER A 465 -12.52 -16.61 -26.37
CA SER A 465 -12.97 -18.00 -26.54
C SER A 465 -12.58 -18.80 -25.29
N ILE A 466 -13.51 -19.62 -24.76
CA ILE A 466 -13.21 -20.52 -23.62
C ILE A 466 -12.62 -21.84 -24.13
N ILE A 467 -12.81 -22.13 -25.42
CA ILE A 467 -12.44 -23.39 -26.06
C ILE A 467 -11.07 -23.26 -26.73
N LYS A 468 -10.07 -23.95 -26.19
CA LYS A 468 -8.72 -24.01 -26.76
C LYS A 468 -8.66 -24.81 -28.04
N LYS A 469 -9.39 -25.92 -28.06
CA LYS A 469 -9.34 -26.90 -29.15
C LYS A 469 -10.63 -27.68 -29.21
N ILE A 470 -11.02 -28.01 -30.45
CA ILE A 470 -12.12 -28.91 -30.73
C ILE A 470 -11.60 -30.03 -31.61
N LYS A 471 -11.98 -31.25 -31.27
CA LYS A 471 -11.80 -32.42 -32.13
C LYS A 471 -13.13 -33.12 -32.27
N LEU A 472 -13.59 -33.23 -33.50
CA LEU A 472 -14.75 -34.03 -33.87
C LEU A 472 -14.24 -35.27 -34.60
N ILE A 473 -14.64 -36.46 -34.14
CA ILE A 473 -14.29 -37.70 -34.85
C ILE A 473 -15.20 -37.79 -36.08
N SER A 474 -14.63 -37.95 -37.27
CA SER A 474 -15.40 -37.89 -38.53
C SER A 474 -16.27 -39.11 -38.80
N GLN A 475 -16.12 -40.17 -37.99
CA GLN A 475 -16.91 -41.40 -38.08
C GLN A 475 -17.94 -41.46 -36.95
N PRO A 476 -19.22 -41.68 -37.27
CA PRO A 476 -20.26 -41.90 -36.26
C PRO A 476 -20.01 -43.18 -35.45
N GLU A 477 -20.29 -43.12 -34.16
CA GLU A 477 -20.32 -44.27 -33.25
C GLU A 477 -21.77 -44.69 -32.97
N TYR A 478 -21.95 -46.00 -32.73
CA TYR A 478 -23.26 -46.60 -32.50
C TYR A 478 -23.40 -46.98 -31.03
N SER A 479 -24.45 -46.46 -30.38
CA SER A 479 -24.79 -46.79 -29.00
C SER A 479 -26.26 -47.20 -28.86
N GLU A 480 -26.61 -47.75 -27.71
CA GLU A 480 -28.00 -48.00 -27.30
C GLU A 480 -28.87 -46.72 -27.31
N LYS A 481 -28.25 -45.54 -27.23
CA LYS A 481 -28.93 -44.23 -27.26
C LYS A 481 -29.09 -43.66 -28.68
N GLY A 482 -28.55 -44.34 -29.70
CA GLY A 482 -28.57 -43.91 -31.09
C GLY A 482 -27.17 -43.66 -31.65
N VAL A 483 -27.14 -43.18 -32.90
CA VAL A 483 -25.90 -42.80 -33.59
C VAL A 483 -25.43 -41.46 -33.05
N TYR A 484 -24.16 -41.36 -32.64
CA TYR A 484 -23.58 -40.10 -32.17
C TYR A 484 -22.18 -39.90 -32.69
N ILE A 485 -21.71 -38.66 -32.59
CA ILE A 485 -20.34 -38.30 -32.92
C ILE A 485 -19.66 -37.81 -31.64
N PRO A 486 -18.56 -38.43 -31.20
CA PRO A 486 -17.79 -37.93 -30.07
C PRO A 486 -17.20 -36.55 -30.40
N LEU A 487 -17.62 -35.54 -29.64
CA LEU A 487 -17.06 -34.19 -29.68
C LEU A 487 -16.15 -34.01 -28.48
N THR A 488 -14.88 -33.77 -28.72
CA THR A 488 -13.91 -33.47 -27.66
C THR A 488 -13.61 -31.97 -27.65
N ILE A 489 -13.82 -31.34 -26.50
CA ILE A 489 -13.57 -29.92 -26.25
C ILE A 489 -12.53 -29.75 -25.14
N ASP A 490 -11.51 -28.95 -25.41
CA ASP A 490 -10.53 -28.52 -24.40
C ASP A 490 -10.90 -27.12 -23.90
N THR A 491 -11.29 -27.01 -22.63
CA THR A 491 -11.80 -25.77 -22.04
C THR A 491 -10.78 -25.12 -21.09
N THR A 492 -10.67 -23.80 -21.13
CA THR A 492 -9.78 -23.01 -20.25
C THR A 492 -10.37 -22.75 -18.86
N ALA A 493 -11.69 -22.91 -18.72
CA ALA A 493 -12.48 -22.74 -17.51
C ALA A 493 -13.68 -23.71 -17.53
N GLY A 494 -14.38 -23.86 -16.40
CA GLY A 494 -15.60 -24.68 -16.35
C GLY A 494 -16.78 -24.01 -17.07
N ILE A 495 -17.71 -24.81 -17.59
CA ILE A 495 -18.95 -24.36 -18.26
C ILE A 495 -20.14 -24.97 -17.51
N ASP A 496 -21.08 -24.13 -17.09
CA ASP A 496 -22.25 -24.54 -16.31
C ASP A 496 -23.25 -25.29 -17.18
N GLU A 497 -23.52 -24.76 -18.39
CA GLU A 497 -24.42 -25.36 -19.38
C GLU A 497 -23.83 -25.27 -20.78
N LEU A 498 -23.88 -26.36 -21.54
CA LEU A 498 -23.34 -26.43 -22.90
C LEU A 498 -24.35 -27.09 -23.86
N TYR A 499 -24.53 -26.44 -24.99
CA TYR A 499 -25.37 -26.87 -26.10
C TYR A 499 -24.58 -26.79 -27.41
N VAL A 500 -24.55 -27.90 -28.15
CA VAL A 500 -23.85 -27.98 -29.43
C VAL A 500 -24.79 -28.48 -30.50
N VAL A 501 -24.80 -27.79 -31.64
CA VAL A 501 -25.58 -28.14 -32.82
C VAL A 501 -24.64 -28.33 -34.01
N LEU A 502 -24.93 -29.31 -34.84
CA LEU A 502 -24.23 -29.55 -36.09
C LEU A 502 -25.23 -29.58 -37.23
N THR A 503 -24.98 -28.79 -38.27
CA THR A 503 -25.86 -28.66 -39.43
C THR A 503 -25.04 -28.57 -40.71
N SER A 504 -25.42 -29.26 -41.78
CA SER A 504 -24.86 -28.98 -43.11
C SER A 504 -25.62 -27.84 -43.81
N ARG A 505 -24.97 -27.18 -44.78
CA ARG A 505 -25.57 -26.03 -45.50
C ARG A 505 -26.79 -26.40 -46.34
N ASP A 506 -26.79 -27.60 -46.91
CA ASP A 506 -27.86 -28.18 -47.70
C ASP A 506 -28.92 -28.87 -46.83
N ASN A 507 -28.80 -28.79 -45.50
CA ASN A 507 -29.60 -29.53 -44.53
C ASN A 507 -29.66 -31.01 -44.91
N SER A 508 -28.55 -31.68 -45.14
CA SER A 508 -28.44 -33.13 -45.34
C SER A 508 -27.98 -33.86 -44.08
N VAL A 509 -27.50 -33.13 -43.07
CA VAL A 509 -27.10 -33.64 -41.75
C VAL A 509 -27.58 -32.69 -40.66
N PHE A 510 -28.16 -33.26 -39.59
CA PHE A 510 -28.46 -32.55 -38.35
C PHE A 510 -28.08 -33.40 -37.13
N ALA A 511 -27.35 -32.82 -36.19
CA ALA A 511 -27.02 -33.44 -34.91
C ALA A 511 -27.02 -32.41 -33.77
N SER A 512 -27.30 -32.86 -32.55
CA SER A 512 -27.32 -31.99 -31.37
C SER A 512 -26.94 -32.74 -30.09
N THR A 513 -26.37 -32.03 -29.12
CA THR A 513 -26.15 -32.56 -27.76
C THR A 513 -27.41 -32.35 -26.92
N ASN A 514 -27.68 -33.26 -25.98
CA ASN A 514 -28.49 -32.88 -24.82
C ASN A 514 -27.74 -31.83 -23.99
N VAL A 515 -28.46 -30.93 -23.31
CA VAL A 515 -27.83 -29.90 -22.47
C VAL A 515 -26.86 -30.58 -21.50
N SER A 516 -25.58 -30.28 -21.66
CA SER A 516 -24.52 -30.88 -20.86
C SER A 516 -24.14 -29.92 -19.74
N TYR A 517 -24.25 -30.39 -18.50
CA TYR A 517 -24.06 -29.57 -17.32
C TYR A 517 -22.69 -29.78 -16.67
N ASN A 518 -22.16 -28.73 -16.04
CA ASN A 518 -20.96 -28.79 -15.19
C ASN A 518 -19.71 -29.36 -15.89
N ILE A 519 -19.45 -28.91 -17.12
CA ILE A 519 -18.23 -29.26 -17.86
C ILE A 519 -17.02 -28.71 -17.11
N LYS A 520 -16.09 -29.57 -16.72
CA LYS A 520 -14.90 -29.17 -15.96
C LYS A 520 -13.87 -28.49 -16.88
N LYS A 521 -12.97 -27.73 -16.28
CA LYS A 521 -11.79 -27.21 -16.99
C LYS A 521 -10.92 -28.36 -17.50
N GLY A 522 -10.49 -28.29 -18.77
CA GLY A 522 -9.66 -29.29 -19.43
C GLY A 522 -10.38 -30.02 -20.56
N GLU A 523 -9.86 -31.18 -20.95
CA GLU A 523 -10.40 -31.98 -22.05
C GLU A 523 -11.66 -32.76 -21.59
N ASN A 524 -12.77 -32.55 -22.29
CA ASN A 524 -14.03 -33.26 -22.05
C ASN A 524 -14.59 -33.80 -23.37
N THR A 525 -15.08 -35.04 -23.36
CA THR A 525 -15.76 -35.64 -24.51
C THR A 525 -17.25 -35.73 -24.26
N ILE A 526 -18.04 -35.21 -25.20
CA ILE A 526 -19.50 -35.13 -25.14
C ILE A 526 -20.10 -35.76 -26.40
N PRO A 527 -21.18 -36.54 -26.28
CA PRO A 527 -21.82 -37.17 -27.42
C PRO A 527 -22.72 -36.18 -28.16
N LEU A 528 -22.46 -35.97 -29.45
CA LEU A 528 -23.33 -35.21 -30.36
C LEU A 528 -24.23 -36.20 -31.10
N TYR A 529 -25.51 -36.30 -30.70
CA TYR A 529 -26.42 -37.30 -31.25
C TYR A 529 -26.94 -36.88 -32.62
N ILE A 530 -26.81 -37.78 -33.60
CA ILE A 530 -27.22 -37.53 -34.98
C ILE A 530 -28.71 -37.76 -35.10
N THR A 531 -29.44 -36.71 -35.45
CA THR A 531 -30.89 -36.74 -35.54
C THR A 531 -31.39 -37.11 -36.93
N TRP A 532 -30.59 -36.86 -37.96
CA TRP A 532 -30.71 -37.49 -39.28
C TRP A 532 -29.47 -37.16 -40.13
N ALA A 533 -29.21 -37.99 -41.14
CA ALA A 533 -28.11 -37.78 -42.09
C ALA A 533 -28.38 -38.52 -43.40
N LYS A 534 -28.00 -37.93 -44.54
CA LYS A 534 -27.85 -38.70 -45.79
C LYS A 534 -26.48 -39.37 -45.83
N SER A 535 -26.39 -40.52 -46.48
CA SER A 535 -25.13 -41.14 -46.86
C SER A 535 -24.33 -40.19 -47.76
N GLY A 536 -23.01 -40.20 -47.60
CA GLY A 536 -22.11 -39.30 -48.32
C GLY A 536 -21.20 -38.48 -47.41
N LEU A 537 -20.43 -37.60 -48.04
CA LEU A 537 -19.51 -36.67 -47.39
C LEU A 537 -20.16 -35.28 -47.33
N HIS A 538 -20.28 -34.71 -46.14
CA HIS A 538 -21.01 -33.46 -45.93
C HIS A 538 -20.12 -32.41 -45.26
N GLU A 539 -20.16 -31.19 -45.79
CA GLU A 539 -19.63 -30.02 -45.11
C GLU A 539 -20.62 -29.55 -44.05
N VAL A 540 -20.16 -29.49 -42.81
CA VAL A 540 -21.01 -29.24 -41.63
C VAL A 540 -20.46 -28.09 -40.80
N GLU A 541 -21.38 -27.28 -40.29
CA GLU A 541 -21.14 -26.20 -39.34
C GLU A 541 -21.55 -26.68 -37.94
N LEU A 542 -20.59 -26.66 -37.01
CA LEU A 542 -20.77 -26.91 -35.59
C LEU A 542 -20.93 -25.57 -34.86
N LYS A 543 -22.09 -25.34 -34.24
CA LYS A 543 -22.41 -24.18 -33.40
C LYS A 543 -22.38 -24.59 -31.93
N ILE A 544 -21.54 -23.93 -31.14
CA ILE A 544 -21.41 -24.17 -29.71
C ILE A 544 -21.95 -22.97 -28.95
N ILE A 545 -22.90 -23.23 -28.05
CA ILE A 545 -23.54 -22.25 -27.19
C ILE A 545 -23.35 -22.71 -25.75
N GLY A 546 -22.74 -21.89 -24.91
CA GLY A 546 -22.52 -22.25 -23.51
C GLY A 546 -22.78 -21.11 -22.56
N TRP A 547 -22.95 -21.43 -21.27
CA TRP A 547 -23.10 -20.46 -20.19
C TRP A 547 -22.12 -20.78 -19.06
N SER A 548 -21.45 -19.75 -18.55
CA SER A 548 -20.63 -19.82 -17.35
C SER A 548 -20.84 -18.56 -16.52
N LYS A 549 -21.43 -18.68 -15.33
CA LYS A 549 -21.52 -17.62 -14.30
C LYS A 549 -21.70 -16.19 -14.85
N ARG A 550 -22.63 -16.01 -15.81
CA ARG A 550 -23.04 -14.77 -16.53
C ARG A 550 -22.46 -14.52 -17.94
N ASN A 551 -21.51 -15.30 -18.43
CA ASN A 551 -21.01 -15.17 -19.80
C ASN A 551 -21.65 -16.19 -20.74
N ARG A 552 -22.22 -15.70 -21.84
CA ARG A 552 -22.71 -16.54 -22.95
C ARG A 552 -21.57 -16.77 -23.94
N LEU A 553 -21.24 -18.03 -24.18
CA LEU A 553 -20.28 -18.46 -25.18
C LEU A 553 -21.01 -18.73 -26.49
N TYR A 554 -20.42 -18.29 -27.60
CA TYR A 554 -20.88 -18.60 -28.94
C TYR A 554 -19.69 -18.83 -29.87
N GLU A 555 -19.54 -20.05 -30.37
CA GLU A 555 -18.45 -20.39 -31.30
C GLU A 555 -18.97 -21.21 -32.49
N ARG A 556 -18.29 -21.09 -33.63
CA ARG A 556 -18.65 -21.75 -34.90
C ARG A 556 -17.42 -22.42 -35.49
N PHE A 557 -17.57 -23.67 -35.90
CA PHE A 557 -16.51 -24.46 -36.52
C PHE A 557 -17.04 -25.16 -37.76
N ASN A 558 -16.32 -25.09 -38.87
CA ASN A 558 -16.66 -25.84 -40.07
C ASN A 558 -15.76 -27.07 -40.17
N THR A 559 -16.35 -28.21 -40.52
CA THR A 559 -15.61 -29.47 -40.75
C THR A 559 -16.36 -30.34 -41.76
N THR A 560 -15.84 -31.52 -42.04
CA THR A 560 -16.43 -32.48 -42.96
C THR A 560 -16.66 -33.82 -42.25
N ILE A 561 -17.84 -34.42 -42.45
CA ILE A 561 -18.22 -35.70 -41.84
C ILE A 561 -18.72 -36.64 -42.92
N LYS A 562 -18.35 -37.91 -42.80
CA LYS A 562 -18.78 -38.97 -43.73
C LYS A 562 -19.79 -39.88 -43.04
N PHE A 563 -20.93 -40.06 -43.69
CA PHE A 563 -21.92 -41.07 -43.31
C PHE A 563 -21.92 -42.18 -44.36
N GLU A 564 -21.79 -43.43 -43.90
CA GLU A 564 -21.78 -44.59 -44.80
C GLU A 564 -23.18 -45.03 -45.23
N ARG A 565 -24.21 -44.65 -44.47
CA ARG A 565 -25.60 -45.04 -44.67
C ARG A 565 -26.54 -43.87 -44.36
N ASP A 566 -27.71 -43.88 -44.97
CA ASP A 566 -28.77 -42.95 -44.63
C ASP A 566 -29.26 -43.22 -43.21
N ILE A 567 -29.42 -42.15 -42.43
CA ILE A 567 -30.05 -42.11 -41.12
C ILE A 567 -31.38 -41.36 -41.30
N PRO A 568 -32.53 -42.06 -41.31
CA PRO A 568 -33.80 -41.42 -41.60
C PRO A 568 -34.19 -40.40 -40.53
N PRO A 569 -34.86 -39.30 -40.91
CA PRO A 569 -35.39 -38.33 -39.97
C PRO A 569 -36.61 -38.92 -39.29
N LEU A 570 -36.43 -39.43 -38.07
CA LEU A 570 -37.41 -39.59 -36.98
C LEU A 570 -36.79 -40.54 -35.93
N TYR A 571 -36.53 -40.03 -34.74
CA TYR A 571 -36.12 -40.85 -33.60
C TYR A 571 -37.26 -40.87 -32.58
N SER A 572 -37.89 -42.01 -32.38
CA SER A 572 -38.67 -42.27 -31.17
C SER A 572 -37.84 -43.11 -30.20
N ARG A 573 -37.95 -42.80 -28.91
CA ARG A 573 -37.23 -43.44 -27.82
C ARG A 573 -38.23 -43.80 -26.73
N ILE A 574 -38.23 -45.05 -26.30
CA ILE A 574 -38.96 -45.50 -25.12
C ILE A 574 -37.96 -45.53 -23.97
N HIS A 575 -38.19 -44.73 -22.92
CA HIS A 575 -37.43 -44.83 -21.67
C HIS A 575 -38.37 -45.37 -20.58
N THR A 576 -37.80 -46.02 -19.57
CA THR A 576 -38.46 -46.87 -18.55
C THR A 576 -39.78 -46.39 -17.93
N ASP A 577 -40.14 -45.10 -18.05
CA ASP A 577 -41.35 -44.53 -17.46
C ASP A 577 -42.10 -43.55 -18.41
N GLY A 578 -41.68 -43.40 -19.68
CA GLY A 578 -42.26 -42.44 -20.62
C GLY A 578 -41.86 -42.65 -22.09
N LEU A 579 -42.76 -42.29 -23.01
CA LEU A 579 -42.52 -42.36 -24.45
C LEU A 579 -42.06 -40.99 -24.97
N TYR A 580 -40.89 -40.91 -25.58
CA TYR A 580 -40.36 -39.66 -26.15
C TYR A 580 -40.22 -39.75 -27.67
N ILE A 581 -40.81 -38.79 -28.40
CA ILE A 581 -40.69 -38.68 -29.86
C ILE A 581 -40.01 -37.38 -30.21
N TRP A 582 -38.86 -37.44 -30.88
CA TRP A 582 -38.24 -36.24 -31.42
C TRP A 582 -38.84 -35.87 -32.77
N SER A 583 -39.31 -34.63 -32.91
CA SER A 583 -39.83 -34.08 -34.16
C SER A 583 -38.93 -32.95 -34.69
N PRO A 584 -38.57 -32.95 -35.98
CA PRO A 584 -37.76 -31.88 -36.59
C PRO A 584 -38.51 -30.56 -36.84
N TYR A 585 -39.84 -30.60 -36.85
CA TYR A 585 -40.74 -29.47 -37.10
C TYR A 585 -42.04 -29.66 -36.31
N ASP A 586 -42.79 -28.58 -36.11
CA ASP A 586 -44.11 -28.68 -35.49
C ASP A 586 -45.05 -29.45 -36.44
N LEU A 587 -45.67 -30.50 -35.93
CA LEU A 587 -46.60 -31.35 -36.65
C LEU A 587 -47.90 -31.42 -35.89
N ASP A 588 -48.97 -30.93 -36.50
CA ASP A 588 -50.30 -30.99 -35.95
C ASP A 588 -51.05 -32.25 -36.40
N ASN A 589 -51.90 -32.77 -35.52
CA ASN A 589 -52.80 -33.90 -35.80
C ASN A 589 -52.08 -35.17 -36.29
N VAL A 590 -50.98 -35.52 -35.64
CA VAL A 590 -50.24 -36.76 -35.92
C VAL A 590 -50.94 -37.92 -35.22
N GLU A 591 -51.32 -38.95 -35.97
CA GLU A 591 -51.84 -40.19 -35.37
C GLU A 591 -50.67 -41.10 -35.01
N ILE A 592 -50.55 -41.43 -33.73
CA ILE A 592 -49.47 -42.24 -33.17
C ILE A 592 -50.13 -43.54 -32.68
N ARG A 593 -49.83 -44.65 -33.35
CA ARG A 593 -50.29 -45.98 -32.97
C ARG A 593 -49.21 -46.71 -32.21
N ILE A 594 -49.54 -47.13 -31.01
CA ILE A 594 -48.69 -47.89 -30.12
C ILE A 594 -49.20 -49.34 -30.15
N ARG A 595 -48.39 -50.27 -30.63
CA ARG A 595 -48.71 -51.69 -30.78
C ARG A 595 -47.83 -52.54 -29.86
N ASN A 596 -48.45 -53.53 -29.23
CA ASN A 596 -47.87 -54.64 -28.46
C ASN A 596 -48.33 -55.98 -29.06
N GLU A 597 -47.75 -57.10 -28.63
CA GLU A 597 -48.08 -58.46 -29.09
C GLU A 597 -49.60 -58.76 -29.11
N HIS A 598 -50.38 -58.11 -28.25
CA HIS A 598 -51.82 -58.36 -28.09
C HIS A 598 -52.74 -57.14 -28.19
N THR A 599 -52.20 -55.92 -28.35
CA THR A 599 -53.00 -54.68 -28.35
C THR A 599 -52.45 -53.61 -29.31
N GLU A 600 -53.33 -52.83 -29.93
CA GLU A 600 -52.98 -51.61 -30.69
C GLU A 600 -53.82 -50.44 -30.17
N THR A 601 -53.17 -49.40 -29.70
CA THR A 601 -53.78 -48.16 -29.21
C THR A 601 -53.35 -46.98 -30.07
N ALA A 602 -54.29 -46.17 -30.55
CA ALA A 602 -54.00 -44.98 -31.33
C ALA A 602 -54.28 -43.73 -30.51
N LEU A 603 -53.38 -42.75 -30.57
CA LEU A 603 -53.57 -41.42 -30.00
C LEU A 603 -53.27 -40.36 -31.08
N THR A 604 -54.09 -39.32 -31.12
CA THR A 604 -53.81 -38.16 -31.97
C THR A 604 -53.19 -37.08 -31.11
N SER A 605 -51.99 -36.63 -31.46
CA SER A 605 -51.28 -35.59 -30.73
C SER A 605 -50.57 -34.63 -31.69
N SER A 606 -50.29 -33.42 -31.22
CA SER A 606 -49.39 -32.51 -31.90
C SER A 606 -47.97 -32.73 -31.38
N LEU A 607 -47.01 -32.86 -32.30
CA LEU A 607 -45.58 -32.97 -31.97
C LEU A 607 -44.92 -31.62 -32.22
N SER A 608 -44.50 -30.94 -31.16
CA SER A 608 -43.66 -29.76 -31.23
C SER A 608 -42.25 -30.08 -31.73
N LYS A 609 -41.57 -29.11 -32.33
CA LYS A 609 -40.18 -29.24 -32.73
C LYS A 609 -39.28 -29.50 -31.52
N GLY A 610 -38.59 -30.64 -31.50
CA GLY A 610 -37.78 -31.12 -30.38
C GLY A 610 -38.28 -32.45 -29.83
N TRP A 611 -37.88 -32.80 -28.60
CA TRP A 611 -38.38 -34.00 -27.91
C TRP A 611 -39.79 -33.75 -27.36
N ASN A 612 -40.73 -34.64 -27.70
CA ASN A 612 -42.10 -34.64 -27.22
C ASN A 612 -42.31 -35.83 -26.30
N GLU A 613 -42.75 -35.56 -25.09
CA GLU A 613 -43.15 -36.59 -24.14
C GLU A 613 -44.61 -36.97 -24.37
N LEU A 614 -44.89 -38.26 -24.33
CA LEU A 614 -46.23 -38.83 -24.44
C LEU A 614 -46.46 -39.70 -23.21
N GLU A 615 -47.67 -39.61 -22.66
CA GLU A 615 -48.08 -40.49 -21.57
C GLU A 615 -48.00 -41.95 -22.03
N PRO A 616 -47.28 -42.82 -21.29
CA PRO A 616 -47.14 -44.20 -21.68
C PRO A 616 -48.47 -44.94 -21.51
N PRO A 617 -48.84 -45.86 -22.43
CA PRO A 617 -49.88 -46.83 -22.14
C PRO A 617 -49.45 -47.74 -20.97
N THR A 618 -50.41 -48.40 -20.33
CA THR A 618 -50.21 -49.29 -19.16
C THR A 618 -49.22 -50.45 -19.38
N THR A 619 -48.80 -50.69 -20.63
CA THR A 619 -47.79 -51.67 -21.03
C THR A 619 -46.79 -51.05 -22.01
N LEU A 620 -45.50 -51.31 -21.83
CA LEU A 620 -44.42 -50.80 -22.67
C LEU A 620 -44.60 -51.19 -24.16
N PRO A 621 -44.49 -50.25 -25.13
CA PRO A 621 -44.72 -50.49 -26.56
C PRO A 621 -43.74 -51.48 -27.21
N GLU A 622 -44.17 -52.34 -28.13
CA GLU A 622 -43.30 -53.10 -29.05
C GLU A 622 -43.10 -52.42 -30.39
N GLU A 623 -44.09 -51.67 -30.87
CA GLU A 623 -44.03 -50.94 -32.13
C GLU A 623 -44.79 -49.62 -32.00
N ILE A 624 -44.26 -48.55 -32.57
CA ILE A 624 -44.85 -47.22 -32.61
C ILE A 624 -44.91 -46.79 -34.06
N ILE A 625 -46.11 -46.58 -34.56
CA ILE A 625 -46.39 -46.18 -35.94
C ILE A 625 -46.91 -44.75 -35.91
N ILE A 626 -46.17 -43.84 -36.54
CA ILE A 626 -46.51 -42.43 -36.62
C ILE A 626 -47.05 -42.16 -38.03
N TYR A 627 -48.32 -41.78 -38.11
CA TYR A 627 -48.99 -41.36 -39.34
C TYR A 627 -48.93 -39.84 -39.46
N LEU A 628 -48.20 -39.37 -40.45
CA LEU A 628 -48.13 -37.96 -40.78
C LEU A 628 -49.41 -37.53 -41.55
N PRO A 629 -49.81 -36.25 -41.47
CA PRO A 629 -50.99 -35.72 -42.18
C PRO A 629 -50.98 -35.99 -43.70
N THR A 630 -49.80 -36.21 -44.27
CA THR A 630 -49.55 -36.52 -45.69
C THR A 630 -49.68 -38.02 -46.03
N LYS A 631 -50.19 -38.86 -45.13
CA LYS A 631 -50.29 -40.34 -45.24
C LYS A 631 -48.95 -41.10 -45.28
N VAL A 632 -47.83 -40.43 -44.98
CA VAL A 632 -46.52 -41.08 -44.81
C VAL A 632 -46.48 -41.74 -43.43
N ARG A 633 -46.07 -43.01 -43.36
CA ARG A 633 -45.96 -43.78 -42.12
C ARG A 633 -44.49 -43.93 -41.71
N CYS A 634 -44.19 -43.66 -40.44
CA CYS A 634 -42.94 -44.04 -39.80
C CYS A 634 -43.22 -45.17 -38.81
N ILE A 635 -42.42 -46.23 -38.82
CA ILE A 635 -42.61 -47.40 -37.95
C ILE A 635 -41.34 -47.54 -37.12
N VAL A 636 -41.48 -47.59 -35.80
CA VAL A 636 -40.38 -47.80 -34.85
C VAL A 636 -40.67 -49.02 -34.01
N ARG A 637 -39.76 -50.01 -33.98
CA ARG A 637 -39.94 -51.26 -33.22
C ARG A 637 -38.99 -51.30 -32.04
N ARG A 638 -39.48 -51.74 -30.89
CA ARG A 638 -38.71 -52.06 -29.69
C ARG A 638 -37.82 -53.28 -29.97
N ASP A 639 -36.60 -53.25 -29.43
CA ASP A 639 -35.61 -54.33 -29.44
C ASP A 639 -35.14 -54.85 -30.82
N LYS A 640 -35.62 -54.29 -31.94
CA LYS A 640 -34.92 -54.38 -33.22
C LYS A 640 -33.86 -53.31 -33.28
N SER A 641 -32.60 -53.69 -33.10
CA SER A 641 -31.50 -52.76 -33.32
C SER A 641 -31.61 -52.17 -34.74
N TRP A 642 -31.43 -50.86 -34.88
CA TRP A 642 -31.39 -50.19 -36.18
C TRP A 642 -30.34 -50.82 -37.14
N ILE A 643 -29.37 -51.58 -36.59
CA ILE A 643 -28.38 -52.38 -37.32
C ILE A 643 -29.05 -53.46 -38.18
N GLU A 644 -30.15 -54.07 -37.73
CA GLU A 644 -30.92 -55.03 -38.53
C GLU A 644 -31.82 -54.36 -39.56
N PHE A 645 -32.18 -53.09 -39.37
CA PHE A 645 -32.96 -52.32 -40.36
C PHE A 645 -32.08 -51.82 -41.52
N LEU A 646 -30.74 -51.85 -41.35
CA LEU A 646 -29.75 -51.43 -42.32
C LEU A 646 -28.90 -52.58 -42.91
N LYS A 647 -29.13 -53.83 -42.48
CA LYS A 647 -28.68 -55.02 -43.21
C LYS A 647 -29.73 -55.38 -44.23
#